data_AF-A0A9E1UYA2-F1
#
_entry.id   AF-A0A9E1UYA2-F1
#
_cell.length_a   1.000
_cell.length_b   1.000
_cell.length_c   1.000
_cell.angle_alpha   90.00
_cell.angle_beta   90.00
_cell.angle_gamma   90.00
#
_symmetry.space_group_name_H-M   'P 1'
#
loop_
_entity.id
_entity.type
_entity.pdbx_description
1 polymer ?
#
loop_
_entity_poly.entity_id
_entity_poly.type
_entity_poly.pdbx_seq_one_letter_code
_entity_poly.pdbx_strand_id
1 'polypeptide(L)'
;MHRVSPVRFAFAFASLGLASLAAPVLDETPGKSSEWGFRPLASTPSQVTPPGFSWRPQKGAREYALEVSRTPDFAEPAYRAIGIAWNVHCPPQVLAAGPWHWRFRYRDKTDQWSAWSRTRAFSIAEGASELPLPAKQDLLARIPSQHPRLFVRPEWMPKLKERAQTDLKPLFEKMVASAERTLKNPPPTAEPPRYPKGIKRGGDPWRKIWWGNRTYTTKALGAAAQLAFVHRLGGKEEYGQLARRILMACAKWDPKGATGYRYNDEAGMPYNYYFSRTYTFVNDLLTEEERDECRRVMKIRGDEMYRHLSPRHLWRPYASHSNRAWHFLGEIGIAFHGEIPAAAEWAWFAANVFANVYPVWSDEDGGWHEGTAYWVSYIGRFTWWADVMRAAMDINAYDKPYFSKIGYYAMYVAPPGTRSGGFGDQTPNRKSSSYRSLMTVLAAQGSNPHWQWYVDAHGGPAQVGGHVGFVRGSLPRGSAKTPDDLPSSRLFRGTGLAFLNSDLANGENNVQFHLKSSSFGTQSHGYESQNAFLLYVHGERMFIRSGKRDSYGSAHHRKWMWNTKSVNCITVNGEGQKGHDSSASGQITTFQTTRDFDYLVGEAAPAYKGKLKRFTRRVLFAKPDTIVIWDSLQAPGPSSFEWRLHASNEMAKLGSQSYRAVKGKAACRVEFVHPPQLAITQTDKFETPPRPRVKLVEHHLTAATTSKNETAEFVTVFRPHKAAAKLQGESTVQELPGGYLVTIPSPAGGLTRVLLNSRP
;
A
#
# COMPACT_ATOMS: atom_id res chain seq x y z
N MET A 1 31.77 81.77 -46.39
CA MET A 1 32.53 81.35 -45.20
C MET A 1 31.55 81.06 -44.08
N HIS A 2 31.21 79.78 -43.88
CA HIS A 2 30.08 79.37 -43.06
C HIS A 2 30.35 79.58 -41.55
N ARG A 3 29.54 80.44 -40.95
CA ARG A 3 29.49 80.73 -39.51
C ARG A 3 28.66 79.66 -38.80
N VAL A 4 29.24 79.09 -37.75
CA VAL A 4 28.60 78.19 -36.78
C VAL A 4 27.83 79.04 -35.76
N SER A 5 26.60 78.63 -35.44
CA SER A 5 25.79 79.19 -34.34
C SER A 5 25.15 78.04 -33.53
N PRO A 6 25.08 78.13 -32.18
CA PRO A 6 24.81 76.99 -31.32
C PRO A 6 23.31 76.82 -31.01
N VAL A 7 22.83 75.58 -30.97
CA VAL A 7 21.47 75.23 -30.53
C VAL A 7 21.53 74.51 -29.18
N ARG A 8 20.71 75.00 -28.25
CA ARG A 8 20.56 74.57 -26.85
C ARG A 8 19.97 73.15 -26.76
N PHE A 9 20.55 72.32 -25.89
CA PHE A 9 19.98 71.04 -25.46
C PHE A 9 18.86 71.28 -24.44
N ALA A 10 17.64 70.81 -24.75
CA ALA A 10 16.55 70.67 -23.79
C ALA A 10 16.59 69.25 -23.19
N PHE A 11 16.65 69.16 -21.87
CA PHE A 11 16.55 67.90 -21.13
C PHE A 11 15.09 67.41 -21.13
N ALA A 12 14.84 66.25 -21.74
CA ALA A 12 13.58 65.53 -21.58
C ALA A 12 13.67 64.61 -20.34
N PHE A 13 12.84 64.88 -19.33
CA PHE A 13 12.61 63.98 -18.21
C PHE A 13 11.85 62.75 -18.70
N ALA A 14 12.51 61.59 -18.76
CA ALA A 14 11.86 60.31 -18.98
C ALA A 14 11.23 59.82 -17.67
N SER A 15 9.90 59.89 -17.59
CA SER A 15 9.12 59.20 -16.56
C SER A 15 9.23 57.69 -16.75
N LEU A 16 10.06 57.04 -15.93
CA LEU A 16 10.10 55.58 -15.78
C LEU A 16 8.76 55.11 -15.20
N GLY A 17 7.87 54.63 -16.07
CA GLY A 17 6.69 53.90 -15.66
C GLY A 17 7.10 52.64 -14.90
N LEU A 18 6.73 52.56 -13.62
CA LEU A 18 6.76 51.33 -12.85
C LEU A 18 5.84 50.31 -13.55
N ALA A 19 6.43 49.39 -14.30
CA ALA A 19 5.71 48.23 -14.81
C ALA A 19 5.26 47.41 -13.60
N SER A 20 3.97 47.53 -13.24
CA SER A 20 3.32 46.67 -12.25
C SER A 20 3.42 45.23 -12.76
N LEU A 21 4.30 44.42 -12.16
CA LEU A 21 4.37 42.99 -12.42
C LEU A 21 3.01 42.37 -12.10
N ALA A 22 2.38 41.73 -13.08
CA ALA A 22 1.08 41.10 -12.91
C ALA A 22 1.14 40.00 -11.84
N ALA A 23 0.11 39.92 -10.99
CA ALA A 23 0.05 38.91 -9.94
C ALA A 23 0.12 37.49 -10.53
N PRO A 24 0.86 36.57 -9.91
CA PRO A 24 0.96 35.21 -10.42
C PRO A 24 -0.39 34.48 -10.38
N VAL A 25 -0.68 33.70 -11.43
CA VAL A 25 -1.95 32.99 -11.60
C VAL A 25 -1.86 31.58 -11.01
N LEU A 26 -2.85 31.22 -10.18
CA LEU A 26 -2.97 29.89 -9.59
C LEU A 26 -3.38 28.83 -10.61
N ASP A 27 -2.75 27.68 -10.51
CA ASP A 27 -3.12 26.46 -11.19
C ASP A 27 -3.95 25.56 -10.26
N GLU A 28 -5.26 25.55 -10.48
CA GLU A 28 -6.22 24.82 -9.64
C GLU A 28 -6.77 23.55 -10.30
N THR A 29 -6.19 23.07 -11.41
CA THR A 29 -6.77 21.90 -12.07
C THR A 29 -6.73 20.66 -11.16
N PRO A 30 -7.77 19.80 -11.18
CA PRO A 30 -7.82 18.63 -10.33
C PRO A 30 -6.60 17.71 -10.51
N GLY A 31 -6.23 17.02 -9.43
CA GLY A 31 -5.21 15.98 -9.51
C GLY A 31 -5.64 14.87 -10.47
N LYS A 32 -4.69 14.38 -11.28
CA LYS A 32 -4.90 13.19 -12.12
C LYS A 32 -4.92 11.92 -11.25
N SER A 33 -5.36 10.79 -11.79
CA SER A 33 -5.46 9.52 -11.05
C SER A 33 -4.13 8.97 -10.51
N SER A 34 -2.99 9.49 -10.97
CA SER A 34 -1.64 9.20 -10.46
C SER A 34 -1.06 10.31 -9.59
N GLU A 35 -1.89 11.27 -9.18
CA GLU A 35 -1.54 12.40 -8.32
C GLU A 35 -2.37 12.34 -7.03
N TRP A 36 -1.85 12.87 -5.93
CA TRP A 36 -2.49 12.79 -4.62
C TRP A 36 -3.78 13.61 -4.54
N GLY A 37 -3.83 14.71 -5.28
CA GLY A 37 -5.01 15.57 -5.39
C GLY A 37 -5.14 16.55 -4.22
N PHE A 38 -6.19 17.38 -4.30
CA PHE A 38 -6.53 18.31 -3.22
C PHE A 38 -7.08 17.56 -2.01
N ARG A 39 -6.57 17.87 -0.82
CA ARG A 39 -7.04 17.30 0.45
C ARG A 39 -7.10 18.36 1.55
N PRO A 40 -8.00 18.22 2.53
CA PRO A 40 -9.00 17.14 2.72
C PRO A 40 -10.10 17.11 1.64
N LEU A 41 -10.74 15.94 1.47
CA LEU A 41 -11.84 15.75 0.52
C LEU A 41 -13.15 16.28 1.12
N ALA A 42 -14.01 16.88 0.30
CA ALA A 42 -15.32 17.36 0.75
C ALA A 42 -16.33 16.23 1.00
N SER A 43 -16.17 15.10 0.30
CA SER A 43 -17.14 13.99 0.28
C SER A 43 -17.08 13.08 1.50
N THR A 44 -16.06 13.20 2.34
CA THR A 44 -15.83 12.27 3.46
C THR A 44 -15.24 13.04 4.64
N PRO A 45 -15.90 13.01 5.81
CA PRO A 45 -15.36 13.64 7.02
C PRO A 45 -14.00 13.05 7.38
N SER A 46 -13.03 13.91 7.69
CA SER A 46 -11.71 13.47 8.11
C SER A 46 -11.77 12.78 9.45
N GLN A 47 -11.17 11.59 9.54
CA GLN A 47 -11.07 10.80 10.76
C GLN A 47 -9.84 11.19 11.62
N VAL A 48 -9.10 12.22 11.22
CA VAL A 48 -7.93 12.75 11.93
C VAL A 48 -8.04 14.27 12.01
N THR A 49 -7.60 14.84 13.13
CA THR A 49 -7.56 16.29 13.33
C THR A 49 -6.19 16.75 13.86
N PRO A 50 -5.62 17.80 13.28
CA PRO A 50 -6.03 18.43 12.04
C PRO A 50 -5.79 17.50 10.84
N PRO A 51 -6.54 17.65 9.73
CA PRO A 51 -6.24 16.92 8.51
C PRO A 51 -4.94 17.44 7.87
N GLY A 52 -4.27 16.56 7.12
CA GLY A 52 -3.21 16.97 6.21
C GLY A 52 -3.78 17.69 4.99
N PHE A 53 -3.34 18.92 4.74
CA PHE A 53 -3.71 19.70 3.57
C PHE A 53 -2.75 19.41 2.43
N SER A 54 -3.28 19.27 1.22
CA SER A 54 -2.49 19.13 0.00
C SER A 54 -3.16 19.89 -1.13
N TRP A 55 -2.36 20.60 -1.92
CA TRP A 55 -2.82 21.35 -3.08
C TRP A 55 -1.87 21.16 -4.27
N ARG A 56 -2.33 21.59 -5.45
CA ARG A 56 -1.54 21.49 -6.67
C ARG A 56 -0.26 22.33 -6.55
N PRO A 57 0.93 21.76 -6.79
CA PRO A 57 2.17 22.52 -6.84
C PRO A 57 2.10 23.63 -7.89
N GLN A 58 2.58 24.81 -7.51
CA GLN A 58 2.56 26.01 -8.36
C GLN A 58 3.93 26.24 -8.98
N LYS A 59 3.96 26.47 -10.29
CA LYS A 59 5.23 26.70 -11.01
C LYS A 59 5.86 28.00 -10.52
N GLY A 60 7.10 27.93 -10.05
CA GLY A 60 7.84 29.10 -9.57
C GLY A 60 7.47 29.57 -8.16
N ALA A 61 6.68 28.80 -7.40
CA ALA A 61 6.45 29.11 -6.00
C ALA A 61 7.74 29.03 -5.17
N ARG A 62 7.94 30.07 -4.36
CA ARG A 62 8.96 30.13 -3.31
C ARG A 62 8.39 29.64 -1.98
N GLU A 63 7.17 30.06 -1.66
CA GLU A 63 6.45 29.68 -0.43
C GLU A 63 4.94 29.74 -0.64
N TYR A 64 4.20 29.18 0.32
CA TYR A 64 2.75 29.16 0.35
C TYR A 64 2.21 29.79 1.64
N ALA A 65 0.95 30.21 1.58
CA ALA A 65 0.12 30.52 2.73
C ALA A 65 -1.18 29.70 2.69
N LEU A 66 -1.67 29.31 3.86
CA LEU A 66 -2.90 28.55 4.06
C LEU A 66 -3.79 29.28 5.07
N GLU A 67 -5.09 29.30 4.81
CA GLU A 67 -6.12 29.69 5.76
C GLU A 67 -7.16 28.59 5.93
N VAL A 68 -7.61 28.41 7.18
CA VAL A 68 -8.71 27.53 7.54
C VAL A 68 -9.69 28.31 8.41
N SER A 69 -10.98 28.23 8.10
CA SER A 69 -12.04 29.00 8.76
C SER A 69 -13.32 28.19 8.91
N ARG A 70 -14.14 28.56 9.89
CA ARG A 70 -15.53 28.07 10.00
C ARG A 70 -16.42 28.68 8.92
N THR A 71 -16.14 29.91 8.48
CA THR A 71 -16.91 30.63 7.46
C THR A 71 -16.18 30.66 6.10
N PRO A 72 -16.91 30.65 4.97
CA PRO A 72 -16.31 30.61 3.63
C PRO A 72 -15.69 31.94 3.17
N ASP A 73 -15.98 33.04 3.85
CA ASP A 73 -15.45 34.39 3.57
C ASP A 73 -14.08 34.65 4.22
N PHE A 74 -13.71 33.84 5.22
CA PHE A 74 -12.49 33.97 6.01
C PHE A 74 -12.36 35.34 6.70
N ALA A 75 -13.48 35.91 7.18
CA ALA A 75 -13.47 37.14 7.97
C ALA A 75 -12.55 37.00 9.20
N GLU A 76 -12.67 35.88 9.93
CA GLU A 76 -11.81 35.51 11.06
C GLU A 76 -11.29 34.07 10.88
N PRO A 77 -10.16 33.88 10.15
CA PRO A 77 -9.59 32.56 9.97
C PRO A 77 -9.16 31.96 11.31
N ALA A 78 -9.72 30.81 11.66
CA ALA A 78 -9.34 30.07 12.87
C ALA A 78 -7.89 29.57 12.84
N TYR A 79 -7.31 29.44 11.65
CA TYR A 79 -5.91 29.12 11.46
C TYR A 79 -5.35 29.81 10.22
N ARG A 80 -4.14 30.37 10.35
CA ARG A 80 -3.36 30.92 9.24
C ARG A 80 -1.90 30.47 9.37
N ALA A 81 -1.32 30.04 8.25
CA ALA A 81 0.10 29.74 8.13
C ALA A 81 0.69 30.43 6.89
N ILE A 82 1.91 30.97 7.04
CA ILE A 82 2.68 31.66 5.98
C ILE A 82 4.10 31.07 6.01
N GLY A 83 4.81 31.08 4.88
CA GLY A 83 6.17 30.54 4.79
C GLY A 83 6.20 29.01 4.63
N ILE A 84 5.09 28.41 4.19
CA ILE A 84 5.03 26.97 3.96
C ILE A 84 5.87 26.64 2.72
N ALA A 85 6.89 25.80 2.88
CA ALA A 85 7.85 25.48 1.80
C ALA A 85 7.28 24.55 0.71
N TRP A 86 6.31 23.72 1.05
CA TRP A 86 5.78 22.68 0.17
C TRP A 86 4.29 22.85 -0.11
N ASN A 87 3.80 22.11 -1.10
CA ASN A 87 2.38 22.08 -1.47
C ASN A 87 1.51 21.23 -0.53
N VAL A 88 1.96 21.06 0.72
CA VAL A 88 1.28 20.33 1.79
C VAL A 88 1.50 21.04 3.11
N HIS A 89 0.57 20.86 4.05
CA HIS A 89 0.69 21.39 5.39
C HIS A 89 -0.21 20.63 6.37
N CYS A 90 0.33 20.27 7.53
CA CYS A 90 -0.46 19.76 8.65
C CYS A 90 -0.34 20.78 9.79
N PRO A 91 -1.46 21.39 10.26
CA PRO A 91 -1.41 22.35 11.35
C PRO A 91 -0.79 21.75 12.64
N PRO A 92 -0.12 22.58 13.45
CA PRO A 92 0.42 22.15 14.75
C PRO A 92 -0.63 22.18 15.87
N GLN A 93 -1.90 22.39 15.53
CA GLN A 93 -3.01 22.48 16.48
C GLN A 93 -4.22 21.69 15.99
N VAL A 94 -4.98 21.13 16.93
CA VAL A 94 -6.24 20.43 16.67
C VAL A 94 -7.30 21.41 16.15
N LEU A 95 -8.13 20.95 15.22
CA LEU A 95 -9.32 21.64 14.76
C LEU A 95 -10.56 20.89 15.29
N ALA A 96 -11.51 21.60 15.89
CA ALA A 96 -12.72 21.01 16.43
C ALA A 96 -13.58 20.33 15.34
N ALA A 97 -14.42 19.36 15.74
CA ALA A 97 -15.31 18.63 14.84
C ALA A 97 -16.28 19.55 14.06
N GLY A 98 -16.87 19.01 12.99
CA GLY A 98 -17.86 19.71 12.17
C GLY A 98 -17.29 20.36 10.90
N PRO A 99 -18.04 21.30 10.29
CA PRO A 99 -17.70 21.87 8.98
C PRO A 99 -16.61 22.93 9.04
N TRP A 100 -15.83 23.01 7.96
CA TRP A 100 -14.70 23.91 7.78
C TRP A 100 -14.49 24.29 6.31
N HIS A 101 -13.78 25.40 6.10
CA HIS A 101 -13.39 25.94 4.81
C HIS A 101 -11.88 26.17 4.78
N TRP A 102 -11.25 25.98 3.63
CA TRP A 102 -9.83 26.30 3.45
C TRP A 102 -9.52 26.88 2.08
N ARG A 103 -8.46 27.69 2.03
CA ARG A 103 -7.89 28.28 0.81
C ARG A 103 -6.39 28.46 0.95
N PHE A 104 -5.67 28.43 -0.16
CA PHE A 104 -4.22 28.64 -0.20
C PHE A 104 -3.86 29.72 -1.21
N ARG A 105 -2.66 30.29 -1.08
CA ARG A 105 -2.03 31.12 -2.11
C ARG A 105 -0.53 30.87 -2.11
N TYR A 106 0.18 31.36 -3.12
CA TYR A 106 1.63 31.24 -3.18
C TYR A 106 2.32 32.56 -3.45
N ARG A 107 3.56 32.66 -3.00
CA ARG A 107 4.48 33.72 -3.35
C ARG A 107 5.48 33.19 -4.35
N ASP A 108 5.67 33.89 -5.46
CA ASP A 108 6.62 33.48 -6.48
C ASP A 108 8.05 33.97 -6.18
N LYS A 109 8.98 33.73 -7.12
CA LYS A 109 10.38 34.15 -6.99
C LYS A 109 10.60 35.67 -7.14
N THR A 110 9.59 36.41 -7.61
CA THR A 110 9.59 37.88 -7.70
C THR A 110 8.96 38.54 -6.46
N ASP A 111 8.70 37.74 -5.43
CA ASP A 111 8.12 38.16 -4.15
C ASP A 111 6.67 38.68 -4.25
N GLN A 112 5.97 38.33 -5.34
CA GLN A 112 4.56 38.66 -5.57
C GLN A 112 3.66 37.52 -5.08
N TRP A 113 2.59 37.88 -4.36
CA TRP A 113 1.55 36.94 -3.93
C TRP A 113 0.52 36.74 -5.04
N SER A 114 0.11 35.48 -5.25
CA SER A 114 -1.08 35.19 -6.04
C SER A 114 -2.35 35.65 -5.30
N ALA A 115 -3.46 35.74 -6.03
CA ALA A 115 -4.77 35.72 -5.40
C ALA A 115 -4.95 34.44 -4.55
N TRP A 116 -5.92 34.46 -3.63
CA TRP A 116 -6.33 33.24 -2.95
C TRP A 116 -6.98 32.26 -3.91
N SER A 117 -6.74 30.97 -3.69
CA SER A 117 -7.44 29.89 -4.38
C SER A 117 -8.94 29.95 -4.13
N ARG A 118 -9.73 29.26 -4.95
CA ARG A 118 -11.13 29.00 -4.61
C ARG A 118 -11.26 28.36 -3.21
N THR A 119 -12.29 28.77 -2.48
CA THR A 119 -12.65 28.18 -1.19
C THR A 119 -13.06 26.73 -1.38
N ARG A 120 -12.51 25.84 -0.53
CA ARG A 120 -12.88 24.41 -0.49
C ARG A 120 -13.46 24.08 0.88
N ALA A 121 -14.52 23.28 0.89
CA ALA A 121 -15.14 22.81 2.13
C ALA A 121 -14.60 21.42 2.52
N PHE A 122 -14.63 21.14 3.82
CA PHE A 122 -14.42 19.82 4.41
C PHE A 122 -15.11 19.73 5.76
N SER A 123 -15.09 18.55 6.36
CA SER A 123 -15.55 18.35 7.73
C SER A 123 -14.62 17.43 8.50
N ILE A 124 -14.62 17.56 9.82
CA ILE A 124 -13.91 16.69 10.76
C ILE A 124 -14.95 15.87 11.51
N ALA A 125 -14.76 14.56 11.57
CA ALA A 125 -15.66 13.67 12.27
C ALA A 125 -15.62 13.90 13.79
N GLU A 126 -16.73 13.62 14.47
CA GLU A 126 -16.72 13.48 15.92
C GLU A 126 -15.79 12.32 16.32
N GLY A 127 -14.97 12.52 17.36
CA GLY A 127 -14.00 11.54 17.81
C GLY A 127 -12.82 11.29 16.85
N ALA A 128 -12.55 12.19 15.90
CA ALA A 128 -11.37 12.11 15.03
C ALA A 128 -10.06 12.05 15.86
N SER A 129 -9.11 11.22 15.44
CA SER A 129 -7.82 11.08 16.12
C SER A 129 -7.03 12.39 16.11
N GLU A 130 -6.55 12.83 17.28
CA GLU A 130 -5.73 14.04 17.39
C GLU A 130 -4.27 13.75 17.03
N LEU A 131 -3.80 14.29 15.91
CA LEU A 131 -2.45 14.10 15.39
C LEU A 131 -1.89 15.38 14.73
N PRO A 132 -1.77 16.50 15.49
CA PRO A 132 -1.09 17.69 14.97
C PRO A 132 0.36 17.38 14.62
N LEU A 133 0.88 18.00 13.57
CA LEU A 133 2.31 17.98 13.27
C LEU A 133 2.96 19.18 13.96
N PRO A 134 3.78 18.98 15.01
CA PRO A 134 4.43 20.09 15.71
C PRO A 134 5.24 20.96 14.73
N ALA A 135 5.47 22.22 15.12
CA ALA A 135 6.33 23.09 14.33
C ALA A 135 7.72 22.45 14.15
N LYS A 136 8.38 22.76 13.03
CA LYS A 136 9.65 22.12 12.65
C LYS A 136 10.69 22.13 13.78
N GLN A 137 10.84 23.26 14.47
CA GLN A 137 11.81 23.41 15.55
C GLN A 137 11.46 22.51 16.73
N ASP A 138 10.21 22.54 17.19
CA ASP A 138 9.73 21.71 18.31
C ASP A 138 9.87 20.22 18.02
N LEU A 139 9.54 19.79 16.79
CA LEU A 139 9.66 18.39 16.41
C LEU A 139 11.12 17.94 16.40
N LEU A 140 12.03 18.74 15.83
CA LEU A 140 13.45 18.40 15.74
C LEU A 140 14.13 18.45 17.11
N ALA A 141 13.70 19.33 18.00
CA ALA A 141 14.19 19.42 19.38
C ALA A 141 13.92 18.14 20.21
N ARG A 142 12.96 17.30 19.81
CA ARG A 142 12.69 16.00 20.45
C ARG A 142 13.74 14.94 20.15
N ILE A 143 14.52 15.11 19.07
CA ILE A 143 15.59 14.19 18.67
C ILE A 143 16.73 14.31 19.70
N PRO A 144 17.20 13.20 20.30
CA PRO A 144 18.30 13.25 21.25
C PRO A 144 19.57 13.90 20.67
N SER A 145 20.20 14.78 21.44
CA SER A 145 21.49 15.39 21.07
C SER A 145 22.64 14.39 21.05
N GLN A 146 22.56 13.34 21.87
CA GLN A 146 23.54 12.24 21.93
C GLN A 146 23.03 10.98 21.22
N HIS A 147 23.95 10.09 20.87
CA HIS A 147 23.64 8.78 20.31
C HIS A 147 23.41 7.72 21.40
N PRO A 148 22.53 6.72 21.18
CA PRO A 148 21.81 6.43 19.93
C PRO A 148 20.55 7.28 19.68
N ARG A 149 20.20 7.48 18.40
CA ARG A 149 19.03 8.28 17.96
C ARG A 149 17.97 7.47 17.20
N LEU A 150 18.25 6.22 16.84
CA LEU A 150 17.32 5.34 16.11
C LEU A 150 16.88 4.16 16.98
N PHE A 151 15.57 3.87 16.99
CA PHE A 151 14.86 2.84 17.77
C PHE A 151 14.89 2.98 19.30
N VAL A 152 15.99 3.50 19.84
CA VAL A 152 16.23 3.68 21.27
C VAL A 152 16.84 5.05 21.51
N ARG A 153 16.58 5.60 22.69
CA ARG A 153 17.14 6.88 23.14
C ARG A 153 18.31 6.63 24.12
N PRO A 154 19.28 7.55 24.28
CA PRO A 154 20.40 7.37 25.19
C PRO A 154 19.94 7.12 26.64
N GLU A 155 18.91 7.85 27.10
CA GLU A 155 18.33 7.72 28.44
C GLU A 155 17.66 6.37 28.71
N TRP A 156 17.30 5.61 27.67
CA TRP A 156 16.71 4.27 27.83
C TRP A 156 17.75 3.16 27.95
N MET A 157 19.01 3.45 27.61
CA MET A 157 20.07 2.43 27.54
C MET A 157 20.34 1.72 28.87
N PRO A 158 20.40 2.40 30.04
CA PRO A 158 20.62 1.71 31.31
C PRO A 158 19.55 0.65 31.60
N LYS A 159 18.27 1.01 31.44
CA LYS A 159 17.14 0.08 31.63
C LYS A 159 17.13 -1.07 30.62
N LEU A 160 17.51 -0.80 29.37
CA LEU A 160 17.60 -1.86 28.35
C LEU A 160 18.74 -2.84 28.64
N LYS A 161 19.87 -2.38 29.18
CA LYS A 161 20.97 -3.25 29.65
C LYS A 161 20.51 -4.14 30.80
N GLU A 162 19.79 -3.58 31.77
CA GLU A 162 19.20 -4.36 32.87
C GLU A 162 18.24 -5.43 32.34
N ARG A 163 17.30 -5.07 31.47
CA ARG A 163 16.35 -6.00 30.86
C ARG A 163 17.02 -7.07 30.00
N ALA A 164 18.15 -6.75 29.37
CA ALA A 164 18.96 -7.72 28.64
C ALA A 164 19.52 -8.84 29.55
N GLN A 165 19.60 -8.61 30.86
CA GLN A 165 20.03 -9.60 31.85
C GLN A 165 18.87 -10.26 32.62
N THR A 166 17.65 -9.74 32.46
CA THR A 166 16.45 -10.23 33.15
C THR A 166 15.43 -10.77 32.15
N ASP A 167 14.32 -10.08 31.93
CA ASP A 167 13.17 -10.57 31.17
C ASP A 167 13.43 -10.72 29.66
N LEU A 168 14.40 -9.99 29.11
CA LEU A 168 14.82 -10.08 27.71
C LEU A 168 16.10 -10.92 27.50
N LYS A 169 16.62 -11.58 28.55
CA LYS A 169 17.83 -12.40 28.48
C LYS A 169 17.82 -13.45 27.36
N PRO A 170 16.72 -14.21 27.12
CA PRO A 170 16.70 -15.18 26.01
C PRO A 170 16.82 -14.54 24.63
N LEU A 171 16.36 -13.30 24.44
CA LEU A 171 16.54 -12.56 23.19
C LEU A 171 17.96 -12.03 23.06
N PHE A 172 18.53 -11.52 24.17
CA PHE A 172 19.90 -11.04 24.21
C PHE A 172 20.90 -12.16 23.89
N GLU A 173 20.79 -13.32 24.53
CA GLU A 173 21.66 -14.48 24.30
C GLU A 173 21.63 -14.96 22.84
N LYS A 174 20.46 -14.95 22.20
CA LYS A 174 20.34 -15.24 20.76
C LYS A 174 21.08 -14.22 19.90
N MET A 175 21.04 -12.94 20.28
CA MET A 175 21.81 -11.91 19.59
C MET A 175 23.31 -12.06 19.81
N VAL A 176 23.75 -12.40 21.04
CA VAL A 176 25.15 -12.70 21.37
C VAL A 176 25.65 -13.90 20.56
N ALA A 177 24.90 -15.00 20.48
CA ALA A 177 25.26 -16.16 19.65
C ALA A 177 25.35 -15.80 18.15
N SER A 178 24.55 -14.84 17.68
CA SER A 178 24.67 -14.30 16.32
C SER A 178 25.91 -13.41 16.16
N ALA A 179 26.25 -12.60 17.17
CA ALA A 179 27.45 -11.78 17.21
C ALA A 179 28.72 -12.63 17.20
N GLU A 180 28.79 -13.69 18.01
CA GLU A 180 29.90 -14.65 18.04
C GLU A 180 30.14 -15.32 16.69
N ARG A 181 29.07 -15.78 16.01
CA ARG A 181 29.19 -16.34 14.66
C ARG A 181 29.72 -15.33 13.65
N THR A 182 29.32 -14.07 13.79
CA THR A 182 29.78 -12.97 12.92
C THR A 182 31.23 -12.60 13.23
N LEU A 183 31.64 -12.61 14.50
CA LEU A 183 33.01 -12.37 14.92
C LEU A 183 33.96 -13.44 14.36
N LYS A 184 33.56 -14.72 14.44
CA LYS A 184 34.31 -15.85 13.86
C LYS A 184 34.39 -15.79 12.33
N ASN A 185 33.30 -15.40 11.67
CA ASN A 185 33.19 -15.34 10.21
C ASN A 185 32.63 -13.99 9.75
N PRO A 186 33.44 -12.92 9.75
CA PRO A 186 32.97 -11.59 9.35
C PRO A 186 32.45 -11.57 7.92
N PRO A 187 31.40 -10.77 7.62
CA PRO A 187 30.95 -10.60 6.26
C PRO A 187 32.04 -9.93 5.41
N PRO A 188 32.13 -10.23 4.11
CA PRO A 188 33.02 -9.53 3.21
C PRO A 188 32.56 -8.07 3.06
N THR A 189 33.54 -7.16 2.93
CA THR A 189 33.31 -5.70 2.87
C THR A 189 33.97 -5.05 1.65
N ALA A 190 34.41 -5.85 0.67
CA ALA A 190 34.85 -5.33 -0.62
C ALA A 190 33.66 -4.65 -1.33
N GLU A 191 33.94 -3.62 -2.13
CA GLU A 191 32.87 -2.93 -2.83
C GLU A 191 32.16 -3.89 -3.81
N PRO A 192 30.80 -3.95 -3.81
CA PRO A 192 30.06 -4.79 -4.74
C PRO A 192 30.32 -4.40 -6.21
N PRO A 193 30.23 -5.37 -7.15
CA PRO A 193 30.51 -5.10 -8.54
C PRO A 193 29.42 -4.23 -9.19
N ARG A 194 29.84 -3.35 -10.11
CA ARG A 194 28.96 -2.68 -11.05
C ARG A 194 28.49 -3.64 -12.15
N TYR A 195 27.44 -3.25 -12.87
CA TYR A 195 26.99 -3.99 -14.04
C TYR A 195 28.04 -3.95 -15.17
N PRO A 196 28.39 -5.09 -15.78
CA PRO A 196 29.24 -5.13 -16.97
C PRO A 196 28.64 -4.33 -18.14
N LYS A 197 29.50 -3.80 -19.02
CA LYS A 197 29.06 -3.10 -20.25
C LYS A 197 28.21 -4.04 -21.11
N GLY A 198 27.11 -3.53 -21.67
CA GLY A 198 26.21 -4.28 -22.56
C GLY A 198 25.21 -5.20 -21.85
N ILE A 199 25.15 -5.21 -20.52
CA ILE A 199 24.21 -6.08 -19.80
C ILE A 199 22.75 -5.73 -20.11
N LYS A 200 21.95 -6.74 -20.45
CA LYS A 200 20.52 -6.54 -20.73
C LYS A 200 19.72 -6.42 -19.44
N ARG A 201 19.15 -5.24 -19.18
CA ARG A 201 18.25 -5.00 -18.05
C ARG A 201 17.09 -6.00 -18.05
N GLY A 202 16.80 -6.59 -16.89
CA GLY A 202 15.76 -7.62 -16.73
C GLY A 202 16.19 -9.06 -17.09
N GLY A 203 17.35 -9.24 -17.71
CA GLY A 203 17.95 -10.57 -17.94
C GLY A 203 18.39 -11.26 -16.65
N ASP A 204 18.67 -12.56 -16.71
CA ASP A 204 19.12 -13.34 -15.54
C ASP A 204 20.47 -12.85 -14.98
N PRO A 205 21.50 -12.54 -15.80
CA PRO A 205 22.76 -11.97 -15.29
C PRO A 205 22.56 -10.63 -14.58
N TRP A 206 21.70 -9.75 -15.14
CA TRP A 206 21.37 -8.47 -14.52
C TRP A 206 20.71 -8.68 -13.16
N ARG A 207 19.74 -9.60 -13.07
CA ARG A 207 19.03 -9.90 -11.81
C ARG A 207 19.97 -10.49 -10.76
N LYS A 208 20.95 -11.30 -11.15
CA LYS A 208 21.97 -11.84 -10.24
C LYS A 208 22.78 -10.73 -9.59
N ILE A 209 23.23 -9.72 -10.34
CA ILE A 209 23.97 -8.57 -9.79
C ILE A 209 23.04 -7.63 -9.02
N TRP A 210 21.87 -7.29 -9.59
CA TRP A 210 20.91 -6.37 -8.97
C TRP A 210 20.47 -6.84 -7.58
N TRP A 211 20.02 -8.10 -7.47
CA TRP A 211 19.60 -8.68 -6.19
C TRP A 211 20.80 -9.09 -5.34
N GLY A 212 21.88 -9.56 -5.97
CA GLY A 212 23.13 -9.92 -5.29
C GLY A 212 23.72 -8.77 -4.50
N ASN A 213 23.82 -7.58 -5.10
CA ASN A 213 24.32 -6.37 -4.44
C ASN A 213 23.44 -5.97 -3.26
N ARG A 214 22.11 -6.11 -3.38
CA ARG A 214 21.18 -5.91 -2.26
C ARG A 214 21.48 -6.87 -1.12
N THR A 215 21.59 -8.17 -1.40
CA THR A 215 21.85 -9.19 -0.37
C THR A 215 23.21 -9.01 0.27
N TYR A 216 24.23 -8.65 -0.51
CA TYR A 216 25.58 -8.39 -0.03
C TYR A 216 25.61 -7.19 0.92
N THR A 217 25.01 -6.06 0.51
CA THR A 217 24.91 -4.85 1.33
C THR A 217 24.16 -5.11 2.64
N THR A 218 23.04 -5.84 2.57
CA THR A 218 22.26 -6.24 3.75
C THR A 218 23.07 -7.11 4.70
N LYS A 219 23.88 -8.04 4.17
CA LYS A 219 24.72 -8.93 4.98
C LYS A 219 25.83 -8.15 5.70
N ALA A 220 26.52 -7.24 5.00
CA ALA A 220 27.61 -6.46 5.58
C ALA A 220 27.09 -5.48 6.66
N LEU A 221 26.27 -4.50 6.27
CA LEU A 221 25.83 -3.43 7.17
C LEU A 221 24.76 -3.90 8.17
N GLY A 222 23.94 -4.90 7.82
CA GLY A 222 22.99 -5.49 8.77
C GLY A 222 23.69 -6.24 9.91
N ALA A 223 24.80 -6.93 9.61
CA ALA A 223 25.63 -7.56 10.63
C ALA A 223 26.32 -6.52 11.52
N ALA A 224 26.85 -5.44 10.92
CA ALA A 224 27.45 -4.34 11.69
C ALA A 224 26.45 -3.67 12.65
N ALA A 225 25.23 -3.38 12.19
CA ALA A 225 24.19 -2.80 13.04
C ALA A 225 23.81 -3.73 14.20
N GLN A 226 23.76 -5.04 13.96
CA GLN A 226 23.47 -6.01 15.03
C GLN A 226 24.63 -6.11 16.03
N LEU A 227 25.87 -6.25 15.57
CA LEU A 227 27.06 -6.27 16.43
C LEU A 227 27.14 -5.03 17.32
N ALA A 228 26.96 -3.85 16.72
CA ALA A 228 26.96 -2.57 17.42
C ALA A 228 25.88 -2.51 18.51
N PHE A 229 24.66 -2.96 18.20
CA PHE A 229 23.57 -2.97 19.17
C PHE A 229 23.83 -3.95 20.33
N VAL A 230 24.37 -5.14 20.05
CA VAL A 230 24.75 -6.11 21.12
C VAL A 230 25.82 -5.51 22.02
N HIS A 231 26.84 -4.87 21.45
CA HIS A 231 27.86 -4.17 22.22
C HIS A 231 27.25 -3.09 23.14
N ARG A 232 26.36 -2.25 22.62
CA ARG A 232 25.67 -1.21 23.40
C ARG A 232 24.81 -1.75 24.56
N LEU A 233 24.38 -3.01 24.51
CA LEU A 233 23.66 -3.69 25.59
C LEU A 233 24.58 -4.38 26.62
N GLY A 234 25.90 -4.22 26.51
CA GLY A 234 26.88 -4.86 27.41
C GLY A 234 27.54 -6.12 26.82
N GLY A 235 27.45 -6.32 25.50
CA GLY A 235 28.24 -7.33 24.81
C GLY A 235 29.73 -6.96 24.74
N LYS A 236 30.55 -7.93 24.29
CA LYS A 236 32.01 -7.81 24.18
C LYS A 236 32.45 -6.58 23.36
N GLU A 237 33.59 -6.00 23.72
CA GLU A 237 34.20 -4.86 23.02
C GLU A 237 34.53 -5.22 21.57
N GLU A 238 34.96 -6.46 21.32
CA GLU A 238 35.31 -6.97 19.99
C GLU A 238 34.12 -6.90 19.01
N TYR A 239 32.88 -6.97 19.50
CA TYR A 239 31.70 -6.79 18.65
C TYR A 239 31.59 -5.35 18.16
N GLY A 240 31.80 -4.38 19.05
CA GLY A 240 31.79 -2.96 18.74
C GLY A 240 32.90 -2.59 17.75
N GLN A 241 34.11 -3.07 17.99
CA GLN A 241 35.26 -2.84 17.10
C GLN A 241 35.07 -3.49 15.72
N LEU A 242 34.51 -4.69 15.65
CA LEU A 242 34.17 -5.31 14.36
C LEU A 242 33.08 -4.53 13.62
N ALA A 243 32.04 -4.05 14.32
CA ALA A 243 31.01 -3.22 13.73
C ALA A 243 31.57 -1.91 13.16
N ARG A 244 32.42 -1.22 13.94
CA ARG A 244 33.17 -0.04 13.50
C ARG A 244 34.01 -0.33 12.25
N ARG A 245 34.78 -1.41 12.25
CA ARG A 245 35.60 -1.82 11.08
C ARG A 245 34.75 -2.02 9.82
N ILE A 246 33.61 -2.71 9.94
CA ILE A 246 32.70 -2.94 8.81
C ILE A 246 32.08 -1.62 8.32
N LEU A 247 31.62 -0.76 9.25
CA LEU A 247 31.08 0.56 8.92
C LEU A 247 32.10 1.37 8.10
N MET A 248 33.33 1.47 8.59
CA MET A 248 34.39 2.24 7.93
C MET A 248 34.84 1.63 6.60
N ALA A 249 34.83 0.30 6.46
CA ALA A 249 35.08 -0.35 5.18
C ALA A 249 33.98 -0.02 4.16
N CYS A 250 32.71 -0.02 4.58
CA CYS A 250 31.58 0.34 3.73
C CYS A 250 31.50 1.85 3.45
N ALA A 251 32.01 2.72 4.34
CA ALA A 251 32.07 4.16 4.12
C ALA A 251 32.94 4.53 2.90
N LYS A 252 33.96 3.70 2.62
CA LYS A 252 34.86 3.84 1.46
C LYS A 252 34.23 3.41 0.12
N TRP A 253 33.08 2.75 0.12
CA TRP A 253 32.41 2.37 -1.13
C TRP A 253 31.93 3.63 -1.86
N ASP A 254 32.05 3.66 -3.18
CA ASP A 254 31.58 4.79 -3.98
C ASP A 254 30.07 5.06 -3.72
N PRO A 255 29.70 6.26 -3.19
CA PRO A 255 28.32 6.58 -2.86
C PRO A 255 27.37 6.60 -4.06
N LYS A 256 27.92 6.73 -5.28
CA LYS A 256 27.17 6.67 -6.55
C LYS A 256 27.46 5.40 -7.36
N GLY A 257 28.21 4.46 -6.76
CA GLY A 257 28.64 3.22 -7.38
C GLY A 257 27.57 2.12 -7.36
N ALA A 258 28.00 0.87 -7.19
CA ALA A 258 27.13 -0.31 -7.29
C ALA A 258 26.00 -0.35 -6.24
N THR A 259 26.17 0.41 -5.16
CA THR A 259 25.21 0.57 -4.05
C THR A 259 24.63 1.99 -3.96
N GLY A 260 24.80 2.82 -5.00
CA GLY A 260 24.19 4.14 -5.08
C GLY A 260 22.67 4.02 -5.26
N TYR A 261 21.91 4.94 -4.65
CA TYR A 261 20.44 4.89 -4.67
C TYR A 261 19.88 5.04 -6.09
N ARG A 262 20.52 5.86 -6.94
CA ARG A 262 20.08 5.99 -8.35
C ARG A 262 20.60 4.90 -9.27
N TYR A 263 21.66 4.18 -8.88
CA TYR A 263 22.24 3.10 -9.67
C TYR A 263 21.48 1.77 -9.44
N ASN A 264 21.35 1.39 -8.18
CA ASN A 264 20.62 0.20 -7.73
C ASN A 264 19.94 0.52 -6.40
N ASP A 265 18.73 1.07 -6.46
CA ASP A 265 17.96 1.48 -5.28
C ASP A 265 17.69 0.34 -4.28
N GLU A 266 17.50 -0.89 -4.78
CA GLU A 266 17.38 -2.09 -3.95
C GLU A 266 18.63 -2.37 -3.09
N ALA A 267 19.82 -1.93 -3.52
CA ALA A 267 21.05 -1.99 -2.72
C ALA A 267 21.30 -0.68 -1.94
N GLY A 268 20.98 0.47 -2.53
CA GLY A 268 21.18 1.78 -1.88
C GLY A 268 20.29 2.01 -0.67
N MET A 269 19.04 1.54 -0.69
CA MET A 269 18.15 1.62 0.48
C MET A 269 18.72 0.88 1.70
N PRO A 270 19.05 -0.43 1.64
CA PRO A 270 19.70 -1.13 2.75
C PRO A 270 21.04 -0.55 3.17
N TYR A 271 21.83 0.00 2.23
CA TYR A 271 23.01 0.75 2.61
C TYR A 271 22.62 1.90 3.55
N ASN A 272 21.71 2.76 3.10
CA ASN A 272 21.41 4.01 3.80
C ASN A 272 20.84 3.79 5.21
N TYR A 273 19.86 2.89 5.39
CA TYR A 273 19.28 2.67 6.72
C TYR A 273 20.18 1.84 7.63
N TYR A 274 20.88 0.79 7.15
CA TYR A 274 21.79 0.05 8.04
C TYR A 274 23.08 0.80 8.36
N PHE A 275 23.59 1.63 7.45
CA PHE A 275 24.72 2.52 7.73
C PHE A 275 24.34 3.50 8.85
N SER A 276 23.19 4.17 8.73
CA SER A 276 22.69 5.10 9.75
C SER A 276 22.46 4.42 11.10
N ARG A 277 21.90 3.21 11.10
CA ARG A 277 21.72 2.39 12.32
C ARG A 277 23.04 1.96 12.95
N THR A 278 24.01 1.55 12.14
CA THR A 278 25.33 1.17 12.64
C THR A 278 26.04 2.38 13.22
N TYR A 279 26.11 3.49 12.46
CA TYR A 279 26.71 4.76 12.90
C TYR A 279 26.17 5.19 14.26
N THR A 280 24.85 5.16 14.44
CA THR A 280 24.27 5.58 15.72
C THR A 280 24.57 4.64 16.89
N PHE A 281 24.91 3.37 16.65
CA PHE A 281 25.18 2.41 17.71
C PHE A 281 26.68 2.29 18.03
N VAL A 282 27.59 2.67 17.13
CA VAL A 282 29.04 2.71 17.38
C VAL A 282 29.60 4.13 17.54
N ASN A 283 28.74 5.15 17.62
CA ASN A 283 29.19 6.56 17.56
C ASN A 283 30.24 6.91 18.63
N ASP A 284 30.16 6.28 19.80
CA ASP A 284 31.08 6.37 20.93
C ASP A 284 32.45 5.72 20.68
N LEU A 285 32.53 4.78 19.73
CA LEU A 285 33.78 4.11 19.34
C LEU A 285 34.50 4.77 18.16
N LEU A 286 33.83 5.71 17.47
CA LEU A 286 34.40 6.39 16.32
C LEU A 286 35.32 7.53 16.75
N THR A 287 36.42 7.73 16.03
CA THR A 287 37.18 8.99 16.13
C THR A 287 36.44 10.11 15.39
N GLU A 288 36.86 11.37 15.58
CA GLU A 288 36.22 12.49 14.87
C GLU A 288 36.44 12.39 13.35
N GLU A 289 37.61 11.92 12.92
CA GLU A 289 37.93 11.71 11.51
C GLU A 289 37.04 10.62 10.88
N GLU A 290 36.74 9.57 11.64
CA GLU A 290 35.83 8.51 11.21
C GLU A 290 34.38 8.99 11.15
N ARG A 291 33.96 9.83 12.11
CA ARG A 291 32.65 10.50 12.07
C ARG A 291 32.56 11.43 10.86
N ASP A 292 33.62 12.18 10.55
CA ASP A 292 33.70 13.05 9.38
C ASP A 292 33.53 12.27 8.08
N GLU A 293 34.20 11.12 7.95
CA GLU A 293 34.05 10.27 6.76
C GLU A 293 32.61 9.74 6.62
N CYS A 294 31.99 9.33 7.73
CA CYS A 294 30.59 8.95 7.76
C CYS A 294 29.67 10.10 7.32
N ARG A 295 29.92 11.33 7.81
CA ARG A 295 29.17 12.53 7.42
C ARG A 295 29.32 12.82 5.93
N ARG A 296 30.53 12.74 5.38
CA ARG A 296 30.80 12.97 3.95
C ARG A 296 30.03 12.01 3.05
N VAL A 297 30.13 10.70 3.29
CA VAL A 297 29.46 9.69 2.45
C VAL A 297 27.94 9.77 2.57
N MET A 298 27.42 9.99 3.79
CA MET A 298 25.99 10.06 4.04
C MET A 298 25.38 11.38 3.57
N LYS A 299 26.16 12.47 3.49
CA LYS A 299 25.73 13.70 2.82
C LYS A 299 25.42 13.45 1.34
N ILE A 300 26.33 12.80 0.61
CA ILE A 300 26.16 12.53 -0.82
C ILE A 300 24.91 11.66 -1.06
N ARG A 301 24.74 10.61 -0.24
CA ARG A 301 23.63 9.67 -0.35
C ARG A 301 22.29 10.31 0.04
N GLY A 302 22.27 11.11 1.12
CA GLY A 302 21.10 11.87 1.56
C GLY A 302 20.66 12.91 0.52
N ASP A 303 21.60 13.68 -0.03
CA ASP A 303 21.34 14.65 -1.11
C ASP A 303 20.78 13.98 -2.37
N GLU A 304 21.29 12.79 -2.72
CA GLU A 304 20.77 12.01 -3.85
C GLU A 304 19.33 11.54 -3.65
N MET A 305 19.01 11.02 -2.46
CA MET A 305 17.63 10.63 -2.13
C MET A 305 16.70 11.84 -2.08
N TYR A 306 17.11 12.92 -1.40
CA TYR A 306 16.28 14.11 -1.24
C TYR A 306 15.93 14.74 -2.59
N ARG A 307 16.90 14.90 -3.50
CA ARG A 307 16.65 15.41 -4.87
C ARG A 307 15.69 14.53 -5.68
N HIS A 308 15.66 13.22 -5.43
CA HIS A 308 14.73 12.33 -6.13
C HIS A 308 13.30 12.37 -5.56
N LEU A 309 13.19 12.60 -4.25
CA LEU A 309 11.94 12.49 -3.50
C LEU A 309 11.24 13.85 -3.35
N SER A 310 11.96 14.89 -2.94
CA SER A 310 11.41 16.21 -2.64
C SER A 310 11.44 17.14 -3.86
N PRO A 311 10.37 17.92 -4.11
CA PRO A 311 9.04 17.86 -3.48
C PRO A 311 8.12 16.84 -4.16
N ARG A 312 8.58 16.15 -5.22
CA ARG A 312 7.77 15.30 -6.11
C ARG A 312 6.86 14.32 -5.36
N HIS A 313 7.36 13.66 -4.33
CA HIS A 313 6.65 12.62 -3.58
C HIS A 313 5.42 13.18 -2.85
N LEU A 314 5.39 14.48 -2.52
CA LEU A 314 4.27 15.12 -1.84
C LEU A 314 3.03 15.32 -2.73
N TRP A 315 3.20 15.24 -4.06
CA TRP A 315 2.10 15.33 -5.04
C TRP A 315 1.93 14.06 -5.88
N ARG A 316 3.00 13.32 -6.14
CA ARG A 316 3.01 12.08 -6.95
C ARG A 316 3.57 10.90 -6.15
N PRO A 317 2.84 10.42 -5.12
CA PRO A 317 3.38 9.44 -4.18
C PRO A 317 3.32 7.99 -4.65
N TYR A 318 2.60 7.68 -5.72
CA TYR A 318 2.33 6.33 -6.21
C TYR A 318 3.52 5.61 -6.88
N ALA A 319 4.74 6.16 -6.77
CA ALA A 319 5.95 5.45 -7.18
C ALA A 319 6.36 4.47 -6.08
N SER A 320 6.13 3.17 -6.31
CA SER A 320 6.32 2.09 -5.33
C SER A 320 7.66 2.21 -4.56
N HIS A 321 8.80 2.30 -5.24
CA HIS A 321 10.10 2.42 -4.56
C HIS A 321 10.29 3.75 -3.81
N SER A 322 9.75 4.87 -4.31
CA SER A 322 9.78 6.16 -3.58
C SER A 322 8.94 6.10 -2.31
N ASN A 323 7.80 5.39 -2.35
CA ASN A 323 6.87 5.22 -1.23
C ASN A 323 7.42 4.39 -0.06
N ARG A 324 8.60 3.77 -0.23
CA ARG A 324 9.40 3.14 0.85
C ARG A 324 10.73 3.84 1.12
N ALA A 325 11.15 4.77 0.27
CA ALA A 325 12.47 5.39 0.39
C ALA A 325 12.48 6.63 1.30
N TRP A 326 11.37 7.36 1.40
CA TRP A 326 11.28 8.59 2.17
C TRP A 326 11.57 8.40 3.67
N HIS A 327 11.14 7.29 4.26
CA HIS A 327 11.41 7.03 5.67
C HIS A 327 12.86 6.59 5.91
N PHE A 328 13.54 6.00 4.92
CA PHE A 328 14.98 5.75 5.02
C PHE A 328 15.79 7.04 4.94
N LEU A 329 15.34 8.02 4.15
CA LEU A 329 15.89 9.37 4.19
C LEU A 329 15.65 10.03 5.56
N GLY A 330 14.48 9.80 6.15
CA GLY A 330 14.19 10.21 7.53
C GLY A 330 15.16 9.61 8.56
N GLU A 331 15.51 8.32 8.44
CA GLU A 331 16.52 7.70 9.31
C GLU A 331 17.90 8.35 9.17
N ILE A 332 18.31 8.76 7.95
CA ILE A 332 19.55 9.54 7.76
C ILE A 332 19.43 10.89 8.47
N GLY A 333 18.31 11.59 8.27
CA GLY A 333 18.05 12.90 8.86
C GLY A 333 18.10 12.89 10.40
N ILE A 334 17.58 11.84 11.02
CA ILE A 334 17.63 11.65 12.49
C ILE A 334 19.04 11.27 12.94
N ALA A 335 19.68 10.30 12.27
CA ALA A 335 21.01 9.83 12.67
C ALA A 335 22.06 10.95 12.63
N PHE A 336 22.00 11.84 11.64
CA PHE A 336 22.97 12.92 11.45
C PHE A 336 22.41 14.32 11.81
N HIS A 337 21.36 14.38 12.62
CA HIS A 337 20.80 15.65 13.08
C HIS A 337 21.85 16.47 13.85
N GLY A 338 22.05 17.74 13.47
CA GLY A 338 23.10 18.60 14.03
C GLY A 338 24.51 18.35 13.49
N GLU A 339 24.71 17.30 12.69
CA GLU A 339 26.03 16.89 12.17
C GLU A 339 26.18 17.10 10.65
N ILE A 340 25.08 16.94 9.90
CA ILE A 340 25.01 17.29 8.49
C ILE A 340 24.01 18.45 8.35
N PRO A 341 24.38 19.60 7.75
CA PRO A 341 23.49 20.77 7.65
C PRO A 341 22.11 20.48 7.05
N ALA A 342 22.03 19.57 6.07
CA ALA A 342 20.79 19.20 5.40
C ALA A 342 19.92 18.17 6.16
N ALA A 343 20.43 17.54 7.22
CA ALA A 343 19.75 16.44 7.92
C ALA A 343 18.42 16.86 8.55
N ALA A 344 18.37 18.08 9.12
CA ALA A 344 17.14 18.67 9.66
C ALA A 344 16.03 18.76 8.60
N GLU A 345 16.39 19.11 7.36
CA GLU A 345 15.42 19.20 6.25
C GLU A 345 14.92 17.83 5.81
N TRP A 346 15.80 16.81 5.81
CA TRP A 346 15.42 15.44 5.46
C TRP A 346 14.46 14.81 6.48
N ALA A 347 14.72 15.01 7.78
CA ALA A 347 13.81 14.58 8.84
C ALA A 347 12.46 15.32 8.76
N TRP A 348 12.48 16.64 8.54
CA TRP A 348 11.28 17.45 8.38
C TRP A 348 10.44 17.03 7.16
N PHE A 349 11.09 16.75 6.03
CA PHE A 349 10.44 16.22 4.83
C PHE A 349 9.78 14.87 5.11
N ALA A 350 10.47 13.94 5.79
CA ALA A 350 9.90 12.64 6.13
C ALA A 350 8.67 12.76 7.05
N ALA A 351 8.70 13.66 8.03
CA ALA A 351 7.55 13.95 8.89
C ALA A 351 6.35 14.51 8.09
N ASN A 352 6.60 15.39 7.12
CA ASN A 352 5.56 15.93 6.24
C ASN A 352 4.97 14.88 5.30
N VAL A 353 5.78 13.95 4.80
CA VAL A 353 5.28 12.79 4.03
C VAL A 353 4.36 11.94 4.92
N PHE A 354 4.78 11.62 6.15
CA PHE A 354 3.96 10.86 7.09
C PHE A 354 2.63 11.55 7.42
N ALA A 355 2.65 12.84 7.75
CA ALA A 355 1.46 13.58 8.14
C ALA A 355 0.46 13.72 6.97
N ASN A 356 0.94 14.17 5.80
CA ASN A 356 0.07 14.68 4.75
C ASN A 356 -0.25 13.70 3.62
N VAL A 357 0.57 12.66 3.43
CA VAL A 357 0.52 11.85 2.21
C VAL A 357 0.50 10.35 2.51
N TYR A 358 1.26 9.88 3.50
CA TYR A 358 1.38 8.45 3.76
C TYR A 358 0.32 7.91 4.73
N PRO A 359 -0.20 6.69 4.54
CA PRO A 359 0.01 5.80 3.40
C PRO A 359 -0.92 6.10 2.22
N VAL A 360 -0.47 5.74 1.01
CA VAL A 360 -1.17 6.10 -0.25
C VAL A 360 -1.88 4.95 -0.93
N TRP A 361 -1.51 3.70 -0.64
CA TRP A 361 -2.15 2.52 -1.22
C TRP A 361 -3.28 1.98 -0.36
N SER A 362 -3.84 2.83 0.49
CA SER A 362 -4.70 2.46 1.60
C SER A 362 -5.97 3.30 1.65
N ASP A 363 -6.87 2.89 2.52
CA ASP A 363 -8.02 3.67 2.96
C ASP A 363 -8.04 3.79 4.49
N GLU A 364 -9.00 4.51 5.04
CA GLU A 364 -9.16 4.64 6.49
C GLU A 364 -9.79 3.39 7.13
N ASP A 365 -10.26 2.41 6.35
CA ASP A 365 -10.84 1.15 6.84
C ASP A 365 -9.78 0.07 7.11
N GLY A 366 -8.53 0.33 6.71
CA GLY A 366 -7.37 -0.57 6.88
C GLY A 366 -6.95 -1.31 5.61
N GLY A 367 -7.65 -1.12 4.48
CA GLY A 367 -7.43 -1.84 3.23
C GLY A 367 -6.09 -1.53 2.57
N TRP A 368 -5.64 -2.41 1.66
CA TRP A 368 -4.42 -2.19 0.88
C TRP A 368 -4.58 -2.61 -0.59
N HIS A 369 -4.44 -1.65 -1.50
CA HIS A 369 -4.64 -1.82 -2.94
C HIS A 369 -3.63 -2.79 -3.58
N GLU A 370 -2.35 -2.70 -3.24
CA GLU A 370 -1.29 -3.49 -3.91
C GLU A 370 -1.30 -5.00 -3.53
N GLY A 371 -2.28 -5.44 -2.74
CA GLY A 371 -2.42 -6.82 -2.31
C GLY A 371 -1.55 -7.19 -1.10
N THR A 372 -1.86 -8.33 -0.49
CA THR A 372 -1.29 -8.70 0.81
C THR A 372 0.22 -8.95 0.80
N ALA A 373 0.81 -9.36 -0.32
CA ALA A 373 2.25 -9.56 -0.38
C ALA A 373 3.02 -8.24 -0.30
N TYR A 374 2.51 -7.20 -0.98
CA TYR A 374 3.06 -5.86 -0.92
C TYR A 374 2.71 -5.16 0.38
N TRP A 375 1.50 -5.39 0.93
CA TRP A 375 1.14 -4.93 2.27
C TRP A 375 2.17 -5.39 3.31
N VAL A 376 2.46 -6.70 3.40
CA VAL A 376 3.49 -7.22 4.33
C VAL A 376 4.86 -6.59 4.05
N SER A 377 5.22 -6.42 2.78
CA SER A 377 6.53 -5.88 2.41
C SER A 377 6.71 -4.40 2.74
N TYR A 378 5.67 -3.59 2.54
CA TYR A 378 5.69 -2.13 2.74
C TYR A 378 5.48 -1.80 4.19
N ILE A 379 4.41 -2.31 4.78
CA ILE A 379 4.07 -2.04 6.17
C ILE A 379 5.12 -2.67 7.09
N GLY A 380 5.63 -3.86 6.77
CA GLY A 380 6.73 -4.46 7.53
C GLY A 380 7.96 -3.55 7.65
N ARG A 381 8.32 -2.83 6.58
CA ARG A 381 9.41 -1.84 6.62
C ARG A 381 9.01 -0.53 7.28
N PHE A 382 7.79 -0.06 7.02
CA PHE A 382 7.26 1.13 7.68
C PHE A 382 7.23 0.97 9.21
N THR A 383 6.97 -0.23 9.73
CA THR A 383 6.97 -0.45 11.19
C THR A 383 8.32 -0.08 11.83
N TRP A 384 9.44 -0.16 11.10
CA TRP A 384 10.73 0.33 11.61
C TRP A 384 10.72 1.84 11.78
N TRP A 385 10.16 2.55 10.80
CA TRP A 385 10.00 3.99 10.86
C TRP A 385 9.02 4.40 11.96
N ALA A 386 7.94 3.65 12.18
CA ALA A 386 7.03 3.87 13.30
C ALA A 386 7.75 3.77 14.65
N ASP A 387 8.61 2.75 14.83
CA ASP A 387 9.42 2.63 16.05
C ASP A 387 10.41 3.80 16.19
N VAL A 388 11.07 4.21 15.10
CA VAL A 388 12.01 5.34 15.08
C VAL A 388 11.30 6.67 15.36
N MET A 389 10.14 6.94 14.76
CA MET A 389 9.35 8.14 15.02
C MET A 389 8.92 8.22 16.48
N ARG A 390 8.46 7.11 17.06
CA ARG A 390 8.09 7.10 18.48
C ARG A 390 9.29 7.40 19.36
N ALA A 391 10.43 6.75 19.11
CA ALA A 391 11.63 6.96 19.92
C ALA A 391 12.25 8.35 19.75
N ALA A 392 12.36 8.86 18.51
CA ALA A 392 13.11 10.09 18.22
C ALA A 392 12.26 11.35 18.21
N MET A 393 10.96 11.25 17.92
CA MET A 393 10.09 12.40 17.66
C MET A 393 8.81 12.42 18.52
N ASP A 394 8.61 11.38 19.34
CA ASP A 394 7.38 11.19 20.12
C ASP A 394 6.11 11.26 19.25
N ILE A 395 6.16 10.55 18.11
CA ILE A 395 5.01 10.38 17.21
C ILE A 395 4.62 8.91 17.18
N ASN A 396 3.39 8.62 17.60
CA ASN A 396 2.82 7.29 17.50
C ASN A 396 2.06 7.12 16.18
N ALA A 397 2.63 6.34 15.26
CA ALA A 397 2.00 6.09 13.95
C ALA A 397 0.64 5.39 14.04
N TYR A 398 0.39 4.64 15.10
CA TYR A 398 -0.79 3.76 15.24
C TYR A 398 -2.07 4.49 15.61
N ASP A 399 -1.98 5.75 16.04
CA ASP A 399 -3.13 6.61 16.32
C ASP A 399 -3.77 7.12 15.03
N LYS A 400 -3.07 7.04 13.90
CA LYS A 400 -3.58 7.49 12.61
C LYS A 400 -4.64 6.50 12.10
N PRO A 401 -5.79 6.97 11.56
CA PRO A 401 -6.95 6.13 11.25
C PRO A 401 -6.64 4.83 10.49
N TYR A 402 -5.82 4.88 9.44
CA TYR A 402 -5.40 3.67 8.73
C TYR A 402 -4.71 2.64 9.65
N PHE A 403 -3.70 3.07 10.41
CA PHE A 403 -2.89 2.16 11.23
C PHE A 403 -3.66 1.62 12.44
N SER A 404 -4.71 2.33 12.90
CA SER A 404 -5.62 1.85 13.94
C SER A 404 -6.55 0.70 13.47
N LYS A 405 -6.71 0.53 12.15
CA LYS A 405 -7.62 -0.48 11.54
C LYS A 405 -6.89 -1.49 10.63
N ILE A 406 -5.60 -1.29 10.38
CA ILE A 406 -4.79 -2.03 9.42
C ILE A 406 -4.77 -3.56 9.62
N GLY A 407 -4.85 -4.04 10.86
CA GLY A 407 -4.82 -5.48 11.16
C GLY A 407 -6.07 -6.22 10.65
N TYR A 408 -7.20 -5.53 10.50
CA TYR A 408 -8.41 -6.13 9.95
C TYR A 408 -8.23 -6.60 8.50
N TYR A 409 -7.33 -5.96 7.73
CA TYR A 409 -7.07 -6.41 6.36
C TYR A 409 -6.59 -7.87 6.31
N ALA A 410 -5.64 -8.26 7.17
CA ALA A 410 -5.17 -9.65 7.21
C ALA A 410 -6.28 -10.62 7.67
N MET A 411 -7.03 -10.23 8.72
CA MET A 411 -8.09 -11.07 9.30
C MET A 411 -9.17 -11.41 8.27
N TYR A 412 -9.64 -10.42 7.50
CA TYR A 412 -10.73 -10.62 6.55
C TYR A 412 -10.27 -11.21 5.22
N VAL A 413 -9.03 -10.92 4.77
CA VAL A 413 -8.50 -11.52 3.54
C VAL A 413 -8.19 -13.00 3.75
N ALA A 414 -7.60 -13.36 4.88
CA ALA A 414 -7.12 -14.71 5.14
C ALA A 414 -7.35 -15.13 6.61
N PRO A 415 -8.58 -15.51 6.97
CA PRO A 415 -8.88 -16.15 8.25
C PRO A 415 -7.93 -17.32 8.56
N PRO A 416 -7.66 -17.64 9.84
CA PRO A 416 -6.80 -18.79 10.20
C PRO A 416 -7.23 -20.07 9.47
N GLY A 417 -6.29 -20.80 8.87
CA GLY A 417 -6.58 -21.97 8.02
C GLY A 417 -6.73 -21.69 6.51
N THR A 418 -6.90 -20.44 6.07
CA THR A 418 -7.03 -20.09 4.64
C THR A 418 -5.69 -20.14 3.88
N ARG A 419 -5.74 -20.67 2.63
CA ARG A 419 -4.64 -20.61 1.65
C ARG A 419 -4.85 -19.45 0.66
N SER A 420 -3.79 -18.74 0.29
CA SER A 420 -3.72 -17.48 -0.51
C SER A 420 -3.80 -16.19 0.32
N GLY A 421 -3.59 -15.09 -0.39
CA GLY A 421 -3.64 -13.72 0.12
C GLY A 421 -4.53 -12.78 -0.68
N GLY A 422 -5.57 -13.28 -1.34
CA GLY A 422 -6.50 -12.48 -2.15
C GLY A 422 -5.89 -11.94 -3.45
N PHE A 423 -6.27 -10.72 -3.82
CA PHE A 423 -5.78 -10.01 -5.00
C PHE A 423 -4.35 -9.45 -4.84
N GLY A 424 -3.71 -9.20 -5.98
CA GLY A 424 -2.43 -8.54 -6.11
C GLY A 424 -1.27 -9.48 -6.41
N ASP A 425 -0.11 -8.89 -6.70
CA ASP A 425 1.09 -9.65 -7.02
C ASP A 425 1.56 -10.55 -5.88
N GLN A 426 1.98 -11.77 -6.22
CA GLN A 426 2.61 -12.74 -5.30
C GLN A 426 1.73 -13.24 -4.14
N THR A 427 0.42 -13.03 -4.18
CA THR A 427 -0.52 -13.58 -3.20
C THR A 427 -0.82 -15.08 -3.29
N PRO A 428 -0.72 -15.78 -4.45
CA PRO A 428 -1.15 -17.19 -4.58
C PRO A 428 -0.50 -18.18 -3.60
N ASN A 429 0.76 -17.96 -3.22
CA ASN A 429 1.54 -18.89 -2.39
C ASN A 429 1.51 -18.53 -0.89
N ARG A 430 0.74 -17.51 -0.51
CA ARG A 430 0.61 -17.13 0.90
C ARG A 430 -0.37 -18.08 1.60
N LYS A 431 -0.33 -18.05 2.92
CA LYS A 431 -1.29 -18.68 3.83
C LYS A 431 -1.55 -17.70 4.98
N SER A 432 -2.62 -17.85 5.72
CA SER A 432 -2.95 -16.97 6.86
C SER A 432 -1.79 -16.80 7.86
N SER A 433 -1.04 -17.87 8.15
CA SER A 433 0.18 -17.80 8.99
C SER A 433 1.33 -16.97 8.41
N SER A 434 1.31 -16.67 7.10
CA SER A 434 2.29 -15.77 6.46
C SER A 434 2.17 -14.31 6.92
N TYR A 435 1.10 -13.96 7.64
CA TYR A 435 0.86 -12.62 8.18
C TYR A 435 1.24 -12.50 9.65
N ARG A 436 1.48 -13.63 10.35
CA ARG A 436 1.76 -13.70 11.79
C ARG A 436 2.85 -12.72 12.22
N SER A 437 3.95 -12.61 11.47
CA SER A 437 5.06 -11.72 11.82
C SER A 437 4.66 -10.25 11.83
N LEU A 438 3.94 -9.78 10.81
CA LEU A 438 3.47 -8.39 10.81
C LEU A 438 2.36 -8.19 11.85
N MET A 439 1.40 -9.12 11.93
CA MET A 439 0.29 -9.03 12.90
C MET A 439 0.78 -9.04 14.35
N THR A 440 1.89 -9.70 14.67
CA THR A 440 2.51 -9.63 16.01
C THR A 440 2.88 -8.19 16.36
N VAL A 441 3.45 -7.46 15.40
CA VAL A 441 3.82 -6.05 15.59
C VAL A 441 2.57 -5.18 15.69
N LEU A 442 1.61 -5.38 14.80
CA LEU A 442 0.37 -4.60 14.80
C LEU A 442 -0.44 -4.79 16.08
N ALA A 443 -0.58 -6.03 16.57
CA ALA A 443 -1.29 -6.34 17.80
C ALA A 443 -0.65 -5.68 19.03
N ALA A 444 0.67 -5.78 19.16
CA ALA A 444 1.41 -5.17 20.28
C ALA A 444 1.36 -3.63 20.22
N GLN A 445 1.42 -3.05 19.02
CA GLN A 445 1.46 -1.61 18.84
C GLN A 445 0.09 -0.92 18.89
N GLY A 446 -0.94 -1.58 18.37
CA GLY A 446 -2.31 -1.05 18.34
C GLY A 446 -3.18 -1.51 19.53
N SER A 447 -2.65 -2.37 20.41
CA SER A 447 -3.36 -2.92 21.57
C SER A 447 -4.76 -3.49 21.24
N ASN A 448 -4.92 -4.06 20.05
CA ASN A 448 -6.21 -4.56 19.57
C ASN A 448 -6.40 -6.06 19.93
N PRO A 449 -7.44 -6.42 20.69
CA PRO A 449 -7.59 -7.79 21.18
C PRO A 449 -7.91 -8.83 20.11
N HIS A 450 -8.57 -8.44 19.01
CA HIS A 450 -8.82 -9.32 17.88
C HIS A 450 -7.56 -9.59 17.07
N TRP A 451 -6.67 -8.61 16.96
CA TRP A 451 -5.38 -8.80 16.30
C TRP A 451 -4.48 -9.71 17.13
N GLN A 452 -4.52 -9.58 18.47
CA GLN A 452 -3.83 -10.49 19.37
C GLN A 452 -4.39 -11.93 19.25
N TRP A 453 -5.71 -12.09 19.17
CA TRP A 453 -6.30 -13.40 18.89
C TRP A 453 -5.81 -13.98 17.56
N TYR A 454 -5.74 -13.18 16.49
CA TYR A 454 -5.24 -13.66 15.20
C TYR A 454 -3.79 -14.16 15.31
N VAL A 455 -2.96 -13.48 16.11
CA VAL A 455 -1.59 -13.92 16.40
C VAL A 455 -1.59 -15.26 17.16
N ASP A 456 -2.43 -15.38 18.18
CA ASP A 456 -2.51 -16.57 19.04
C ASP A 456 -3.06 -17.78 18.28
N ALA A 457 -4.06 -17.59 17.41
CA ALA A 457 -4.57 -18.61 16.49
C ALA A 457 -3.50 -19.16 15.51
N HIS A 458 -2.38 -18.46 15.35
CA HIS A 458 -1.22 -18.89 14.55
C HIS A 458 -0.03 -19.37 15.40
N GLY A 459 -0.27 -19.73 16.65
CA GLY A 459 0.75 -20.23 17.58
C GLY A 459 1.52 -19.13 18.31
N GLY A 460 0.87 -18.00 18.58
CA GLY A 460 1.39 -16.89 19.38
C GLY A 460 2.32 -15.91 18.62
N PRO A 461 2.95 -14.96 19.34
CA PRO A 461 3.84 -13.97 18.74
C PRO A 461 4.95 -14.59 17.89
N ALA A 462 5.20 -14.04 16.70
CA ALA A 462 6.36 -14.41 15.91
C ALA A 462 7.61 -13.67 16.42
N GLN A 463 8.66 -14.43 16.70
CA GLN A 463 9.94 -13.87 17.13
C GLN A 463 10.62 -13.17 15.95
N VAL A 464 10.89 -11.87 16.11
CA VAL A 464 11.74 -11.10 15.20
C VAL A 464 13.16 -11.13 15.77
N GLY A 465 14.17 -11.41 14.93
CA GLY A 465 15.56 -11.43 15.36
C GLY A 465 16.21 -10.03 15.40
N GLY A 466 17.39 -9.96 16.02
CA GLY A 466 18.24 -8.76 16.02
C GLY A 466 17.67 -7.61 16.86
N HIS A 467 18.25 -6.42 16.67
CA HIS A 467 17.94 -5.23 17.47
C HIS A 467 16.47 -4.83 17.46
N VAL A 468 15.80 -4.88 16.29
CA VAL A 468 14.36 -4.58 16.18
C VAL A 468 13.54 -5.57 17.01
N GLY A 469 13.90 -6.85 16.96
CA GLY A 469 13.27 -7.90 17.75
C GLY A 469 13.42 -7.69 19.25
N PHE A 470 14.62 -7.32 19.69
CA PHE A 470 14.89 -7.01 21.09
C PHE A 470 14.08 -5.80 21.59
N VAL A 471 14.09 -4.69 20.83
CA VAL A 471 13.29 -3.50 21.16
C VAL A 471 11.81 -3.83 21.25
N ARG A 472 11.27 -4.64 20.33
CA ARG A 472 9.85 -5.01 20.33
C ARG A 472 9.48 -6.09 21.35
N GLY A 473 10.43 -6.95 21.74
CA GLY A 473 10.23 -7.91 22.83
C GLY A 473 9.93 -7.23 24.18
N SER A 474 10.24 -5.94 24.27
CA SER A 474 9.95 -5.11 25.43
C SER A 474 8.49 -4.64 25.53
N LEU A 475 7.70 -4.77 24.45
CA LEU A 475 6.31 -4.32 24.36
C LEU A 475 5.37 -5.27 25.12
N PRO A 476 4.33 -4.74 25.78
CA PRO A 476 3.37 -5.56 26.51
C PRO A 476 2.57 -6.45 25.54
N ARG A 477 2.22 -7.65 26.02
CA ARG A 477 1.28 -8.53 25.31
C ARG A 477 -0.14 -8.11 25.66
N GLY A 478 -0.98 -7.91 24.65
CA GLY A 478 -2.40 -7.63 24.84
C GLY A 478 -3.20 -8.89 25.21
N SER A 479 -4.46 -8.70 25.60
CA SER A 479 -5.44 -9.78 25.75
C SER A 479 -5.98 -10.22 24.39
N ALA A 480 -6.24 -11.51 24.19
CA ALA A 480 -6.87 -12.02 22.97
C ALA A 480 -8.40 -12.10 23.09
N LYS A 481 -9.11 -11.70 22.03
CA LYS A 481 -10.57 -11.87 21.89
C LYS A 481 -10.92 -12.45 20.52
N THR A 482 -11.71 -13.52 20.48
CA THR A 482 -12.21 -14.12 19.21
C THR A 482 -12.98 -13.08 18.38
N PRO A 483 -13.07 -13.23 17.06
CA PRO A 483 -13.72 -12.24 16.19
C PRO A 483 -15.25 -12.44 16.09
N ASP A 484 -15.88 -13.14 17.04
CA ASP A 484 -17.29 -13.56 16.95
C ASP A 484 -18.28 -12.39 17.09
N ASP A 485 -17.84 -11.28 17.68
CA ASP A 485 -18.58 -10.03 17.80
C ASP A 485 -18.36 -9.07 16.61
N LEU A 486 -17.49 -9.45 15.67
CA LEU A 486 -17.28 -8.69 14.43
C LEU A 486 -18.22 -9.21 13.34
N PRO A 487 -18.71 -8.33 12.43
CA PRO A 487 -19.34 -8.79 11.20
C PRO A 487 -18.40 -9.73 10.44
N SER A 488 -18.89 -10.88 9.97
CA SER A 488 -18.04 -11.85 9.27
C SER A 488 -17.49 -11.31 7.94
N SER A 489 -18.14 -10.29 7.38
CA SER A 489 -17.79 -9.69 6.09
C SER A 489 -17.45 -8.21 6.24
N ARG A 490 -16.57 -7.70 5.37
CA ARG A 490 -16.09 -6.32 5.44
C ARG A 490 -15.81 -5.74 4.06
N LEU A 491 -16.20 -4.48 3.89
CA LEU A 491 -15.78 -3.63 2.79
C LEU A 491 -14.67 -2.69 3.26
N PHE A 492 -13.55 -2.70 2.56
CA PHE A 492 -12.53 -1.65 2.63
C PHE A 492 -12.84 -0.65 1.52
N ARG A 493 -13.60 0.40 1.87
CA ARG A 493 -14.36 1.18 0.87
C ARG A 493 -13.44 1.99 -0.03
N GLY A 494 -12.43 2.64 0.54
CA GLY A 494 -11.52 3.48 -0.23
C GLY A 494 -10.62 2.69 -1.19
N THR A 495 -10.26 1.44 -0.83
CA THR A 495 -9.53 0.53 -1.73
C THR A 495 -10.44 -0.28 -2.64
N GLY A 496 -11.75 -0.30 -2.40
CA GLY A 496 -12.73 -1.02 -3.22
C GLY A 496 -12.57 -2.54 -3.16
N LEU A 497 -12.26 -3.06 -1.98
CA LEU A 497 -12.07 -4.49 -1.73
C LEU A 497 -13.12 -4.99 -0.74
N ALA A 498 -13.94 -5.95 -1.15
CA ALA A 498 -14.90 -6.61 -0.27
C ALA A 498 -14.49 -8.07 -0.02
N PHE A 499 -14.58 -8.47 1.24
CA PHE A 499 -14.28 -9.83 1.71
C PHE A 499 -15.49 -10.34 2.47
N LEU A 500 -16.18 -11.31 1.86
CA LEU A 500 -17.40 -11.91 2.38
C LEU A 500 -17.04 -13.26 2.97
N ASN A 501 -17.31 -13.48 4.25
CA ASN A 501 -17.00 -14.74 4.94
C ASN A 501 -18.26 -15.28 5.62
N SER A 502 -18.36 -16.61 5.65
CA SER A 502 -19.34 -17.32 6.50
C SER A 502 -18.77 -17.62 7.88
N ASP A 503 -17.44 -17.77 8.01
CA ASP A 503 -16.75 -18.00 9.28
C ASP A 503 -15.42 -17.23 9.29
N LEU A 504 -15.32 -16.20 10.14
CA LEU A 504 -14.12 -15.37 10.28
C LEU A 504 -13.08 -15.99 11.23
N ALA A 505 -13.51 -16.92 12.09
CA ALA A 505 -12.65 -17.57 13.08
C ALA A 505 -11.89 -18.77 12.47
N ASN A 506 -12.51 -19.49 11.54
CA ASN A 506 -11.95 -20.72 10.98
C ASN A 506 -12.12 -20.82 9.45
N GLY A 507 -11.02 -20.56 8.75
CA GLY A 507 -10.89 -20.67 7.30
C GLY A 507 -11.19 -22.06 6.74
N GLU A 508 -11.05 -23.14 7.52
CA GLU A 508 -11.37 -24.50 7.07
C GLU A 508 -12.87 -24.79 7.04
N ASN A 509 -13.67 -24.05 7.81
CA ASN A 509 -15.13 -24.08 7.75
C ASN A 509 -15.69 -22.99 6.84
N ASN A 510 -14.88 -21.98 6.51
CA ASN A 510 -15.29 -20.80 5.78
C ASN A 510 -15.50 -21.04 4.28
N VAL A 511 -16.63 -20.56 3.77
CA VAL A 511 -16.82 -20.14 2.38
C VAL A 511 -16.60 -18.64 2.29
N GLN A 512 -15.67 -18.25 1.43
CA GLN A 512 -15.18 -16.87 1.34
C GLN A 512 -15.19 -16.36 -0.10
N PHE A 513 -15.86 -15.24 -0.32
CA PHE A 513 -15.96 -14.56 -1.61
C PHE A 513 -15.24 -13.21 -1.56
N HIS A 514 -14.31 -12.97 -2.49
CA HIS A 514 -13.59 -11.70 -2.61
C HIS A 514 -14.09 -10.97 -3.84
N LEU A 515 -14.28 -9.65 -3.77
CA LEU A 515 -14.53 -8.82 -4.94
C LEU A 515 -13.69 -7.54 -4.91
N LYS A 516 -13.16 -7.17 -6.08
CA LYS A 516 -12.47 -5.89 -6.30
C LYS A 516 -13.27 -5.01 -7.26
N SER A 517 -13.64 -3.82 -6.82
CA SER A 517 -14.09 -2.73 -7.70
C SER A 517 -13.63 -1.40 -7.12
N SER A 518 -12.49 -0.92 -7.64
CA SER A 518 -11.60 0.01 -6.96
C SER A 518 -11.36 1.31 -7.72
N SER A 519 -11.40 2.41 -6.98
CA SER A 519 -11.06 3.76 -7.48
C SER A 519 -9.58 3.89 -7.85
N PHE A 520 -8.70 3.04 -7.31
CA PHE A 520 -7.28 2.99 -7.66
C PHE A 520 -7.03 2.46 -9.07
N GLY A 521 -8.05 1.92 -9.74
CA GLY A 521 -7.92 1.33 -11.05
C GLY A 521 -7.17 0.00 -11.03
N THR A 522 -6.39 -0.26 -12.07
CA THR A 522 -5.59 -1.48 -12.24
C THR A 522 -4.09 -1.18 -12.09
N GLN A 523 -3.72 -0.04 -11.51
CA GLN A 523 -2.33 0.40 -11.43
C GLN A 523 -1.49 -0.41 -10.43
N SER A 524 -0.17 -0.41 -10.65
CA SER A 524 0.82 -1.02 -9.78
C SER A 524 0.54 -2.52 -9.56
N HIS A 525 0.63 -3.00 -8.32
CA HIS A 525 0.52 -4.42 -7.97
C HIS A 525 -0.91 -4.91 -7.70
N GLY A 526 -1.91 -4.02 -7.64
CA GLY A 526 -3.34 -4.33 -7.51
C GLY A 526 -4.07 -4.29 -8.85
N TYR A 527 -3.52 -5.00 -9.85
CA TYR A 527 -3.90 -4.84 -11.26
C TYR A 527 -5.13 -5.63 -11.70
N GLU A 528 -5.70 -6.45 -10.84
CA GLU A 528 -6.88 -7.23 -11.22
C GLU A 528 -8.03 -6.31 -11.63
N SER A 529 -8.76 -6.72 -12.66
CA SER A 529 -9.87 -5.97 -13.23
C SER A 529 -10.96 -5.67 -12.21
N GLN A 530 -11.66 -4.56 -12.40
CA GLN A 530 -12.82 -4.19 -11.60
C GLN A 530 -13.96 -5.19 -11.80
N ASN A 531 -14.78 -5.36 -10.77
CA ASN A 531 -15.77 -6.42 -10.61
C ASN A 531 -15.21 -7.85 -10.67
N ALA A 532 -13.88 -8.06 -10.70
CA ALA A 532 -13.33 -9.42 -10.62
C ALA A 532 -13.57 -10.02 -9.22
N PHE A 533 -13.78 -11.33 -9.16
CA PHE A 533 -13.95 -12.05 -7.91
C PHE A 533 -13.00 -13.25 -7.74
N LEU A 534 -12.86 -13.70 -6.50
CA LEU A 534 -12.22 -14.96 -6.11
C LEU A 534 -13.18 -15.73 -5.19
N LEU A 535 -13.09 -17.05 -5.20
CA LEU A 535 -13.84 -17.91 -4.27
C LEU A 535 -12.92 -18.90 -3.58
N TYR A 536 -13.04 -18.96 -2.26
CA TYR A 536 -12.40 -19.95 -1.40
C TYR A 536 -13.47 -20.77 -0.70
N VAL A 537 -13.26 -22.07 -0.60
CA VAL A 537 -14.22 -23.01 -0.02
C VAL A 537 -13.46 -23.93 0.92
N HIS A 538 -13.81 -23.92 2.20
CA HIS A 538 -13.19 -24.74 3.23
C HIS A 538 -11.64 -24.64 3.26
N GLY A 539 -11.15 -23.41 3.12
CA GLY A 539 -9.71 -23.07 3.13
C GLY A 539 -8.98 -23.29 1.80
N GLU A 540 -9.65 -23.87 0.80
CA GLU A 540 -9.09 -24.18 -0.52
C GLU A 540 -9.42 -23.12 -1.57
N ARG A 541 -8.49 -22.92 -2.49
CA ARG A 541 -8.61 -21.94 -3.59
C ARG A 541 -9.48 -22.50 -4.70
N MET A 542 -10.77 -22.20 -4.69
CA MET A 542 -11.73 -22.75 -5.65
C MET A 542 -11.68 -22.02 -7.00
N PHE A 543 -12.00 -20.73 -7.00
CA PHE A 543 -11.90 -19.88 -8.19
C PHE A 543 -10.87 -18.79 -8.00
N ILE A 544 -9.91 -18.73 -8.91
CA ILE A 544 -8.64 -18.05 -8.72
C ILE A 544 -8.46 -16.88 -9.69
N ARG A 545 -7.52 -15.98 -9.37
CA ARG A 545 -6.81 -15.23 -10.41
C ARG A 545 -5.79 -16.16 -11.04
N SER A 546 -5.77 -16.23 -12.37
CA SER A 546 -4.86 -17.11 -13.10
C SER A 546 -3.51 -16.46 -13.36
N GLY A 547 -2.52 -17.29 -13.63
CA GLY A 547 -1.15 -16.89 -13.92
C GLY A 547 -0.32 -16.63 -12.66
N LYS A 548 1.00 -16.84 -12.82
CA LYS A 548 2.01 -16.66 -11.78
C LYS A 548 3.06 -15.68 -12.25
N ARG A 549 3.29 -14.63 -11.45
CA ARG A 549 4.34 -13.65 -11.73
C ARG A 549 5.69 -14.35 -11.75
N ASP A 550 6.23 -14.51 -12.94
CA ASP A 550 7.53 -15.10 -13.17
C ASP A 550 8.63 -14.03 -12.99
N SER A 551 8.46 -12.86 -13.61
CA SER A 551 9.27 -11.65 -13.41
C SER A 551 8.35 -10.46 -13.55
N TYR A 552 8.60 -9.42 -12.75
CA TYR A 552 7.90 -8.16 -12.96
C TYR A 552 8.14 -7.65 -14.38
N GLY A 553 7.04 -7.29 -15.06
CA GLY A 553 7.06 -6.78 -16.43
C GLY A 553 7.45 -7.81 -17.50
N SER A 554 7.40 -9.11 -17.24
CA SER A 554 7.55 -10.13 -18.30
C SER A 554 6.39 -10.08 -19.32
N ALA A 555 6.51 -10.81 -20.43
CA ALA A 555 5.42 -10.94 -21.39
C ALA A 555 4.16 -11.54 -20.74
N HIS A 556 4.28 -12.65 -19.98
CA HIS A 556 3.17 -13.24 -19.24
C HIS A 556 2.54 -12.25 -18.25
N HIS A 557 3.35 -11.53 -17.47
CA HIS A 557 2.84 -10.54 -16.53
C HIS A 557 2.01 -9.45 -17.23
N ARG A 558 2.55 -8.86 -18.30
CA ARG A 558 1.91 -7.73 -18.98
C ARG A 558 0.75 -8.12 -19.89
N LYS A 559 0.85 -9.24 -20.60
CA LYS A 559 -0.10 -9.65 -21.65
C LYS A 559 -1.14 -10.67 -21.17
N TRP A 560 -0.88 -11.35 -20.05
CA TRP A 560 -1.86 -12.22 -19.40
C TRP A 560 -2.36 -11.60 -18.09
N MET A 561 -1.51 -11.54 -17.06
CA MET A 561 -1.93 -11.27 -15.68
C MET A 561 -2.53 -9.88 -15.45
N TRP A 562 -2.08 -8.85 -16.18
CA TRP A 562 -2.65 -7.49 -16.09
C TRP A 562 -3.98 -7.32 -16.83
N ASN A 563 -4.51 -8.37 -17.46
CA ASN A 563 -5.66 -8.29 -18.34
C ASN A 563 -6.85 -9.06 -17.79
N THR A 564 -8.04 -8.59 -18.16
CA THR A 564 -9.33 -9.11 -17.67
C THR A 564 -9.53 -10.59 -17.94
N LYS A 565 -8.99 -11.11 -19.05
CA LYS A 565 -9.02 -12.53 -19.41
C LYS A 565 -8.32 -13.48 -18.43
N SER A 566 -7.55 -12.95 -17.47
CA SER A 566 -6.85 -13.73 -16.46
C SER A 566 -7.59 -13.83 -15.11
N VAL A 567 -8.74 -13.18 -14.97
CA VAL A 567 -9.53 -13.11 -13.73
C VAL A 567 -11.00 -13.42 -13.98
N ASN A 568 -11.73 -13.80 -12.92
CA ASN A 568 -13.15 -14.17 -13.01
C ASN A 568 -14.02 -12.92 -13.24
N CYS A 569 -14.24 -12.57 -14.50
CA CYS A 569 -14.80 -11.30 -14.95
C CYS A 569 -15.39 -11.43 -16.36
N ILE A 570 -15.76 -10.32 -16.99
CA ILE A 570 -16.36 -10.26 -18.33
C ILE A 570 -15.39 -9.66 -19.33
N THR A 571 -15.27 -10.28 -20.51
CA THR A 571 -14.76 -9.61 -21.72
C THR A 571 -15.91 -9.29 -22.68
N VAL A 572 -15.72 -8.27 -23.51
CA VAL A 572 -16.68 -7.84 -24.55
C VAL A 572 -15.96 -7.79 -25.88
N ASN A 573 -16.48 -8.49 -26.89
CA ASN A 573 -15.81 -8.69 -28.18
C ASN A 573 -14.37 -9.23 -28.02
N GLY A 574 -14.12 -10.10 -27.03
CA GLY A 574 -12.79 -10.59 -26.69
C GLY A 574 -11.87 -9.59 -25.99
N GLU A 575 -12.32 -8.35 -25.77
CA GLU A 575 -11.54 -7.29 -25.13
C GLU A 575 -11.91 -7.09 -23.65
N GLY A 576 -10.90 -6.72 -22.85
CA GLY A 576 -11.07 -6.42 -21.43
C GLY A 576 -10.93 -4.94 -21.09
N GLN A 577 -10.95 -4.69 -19.78
CA GLN A 577 -10.56 -3.42 -19.17
C GLN A 577 -9.11 -3.07 -19.49
N LYS A 578 -8.78 -1.77 -19.39
CA LYS A 578 -7.41 -1.31 -19.55
C LYS A 578 -6.54 -1.79 -18.37
N GLY A 579 -5.55 -2.63 -18.67
CA GLY A 579 -4.59 -3.15 -17.68
C GLY A 579 -3.52 -2.14 -17.29
N HIS A 580 -3.10 -2.19 -16.02
CA HIS A 580 -2.03 -1.35 -15.46
C HIS A 580 -2.28 0.17 -15.60
N ASP A 581 -3.51 0.61 -15.34
CA ASP A 581 -3.98 1.98 -15.55
C ASP A 581 -4.77 2.50 -14.34
N SER A 582 -4.35 3.63 -13.78
CA SER A 582 -4.96 4.26 -12.60
C SER A 582 -6.35 4.85 -12.89
N SER A 583 -6.68 5.09 -14.15
CA SER A 583 -7.98 5.59 -14.59
C SER A 583 -8.97 4.48 -14.95
N ALA A 584 -8.56 3.22 -14.95
CA ALA A 584 -9.44 2.08 -15.17
C ALA A 584 -10.25 1.74 -13.90
N SER A 585 -10.97 2.73 -13.37
CA SER A 585 -11.61 2.69 -12.06
C SER A 585 -12.92 1.91 -12.04
N GLY A 586 -13.25 1.41 -10.86
CA GLY A 586 -14.55 0.86 -10.49
C GLY A 586 -14.94 1.33 -9.09
N GLN A 587 -16.09 0.89 -8.62
CA GLN A 587 -16.59 1.24 -7.29
C GLN A 587 -17.54 0.17 -6.76
N ILE A 588 -17.51 -0.05 -5.44
CA ILE A 588 -18.57 -0.76 -4.73
C ILE A 588 -19.59 0.27 -4.24
N THR A 589 -20.77 0.28 -4.86
CA THR A 589 -21.84 1.27 -4.61
C THR A 589 -22.71 0.88 -3.44
N THR A 590 -22.95 -0.43 -3.26
CA THR A 590 -23.75 -0.98 -2.15
C THR A 590 -22.97 -2.09 -1.45
N PHE A 591 -23.04 -2.12 -0.13
CA PHE A 591 -22.54 -3.21 0.70
C PHE A 591 -23.41 -3.35 1.95
N GLN A 592 -23.95 -4.54 2.16
CA GLN A 592 -24.75 -4.92 3.32
C GLN A 592 -24.25 -6.28 3.80
N THR A 593 -24.14 -6.42 5.11
CA THR A 593 -23.72 -7.68 5.75
C THR A 593 -24.57 -7.95 6.97
N THR A 594 -25.02 -9.19 7.09
CA THR A 594 -25.78 -9.70 8.23
C THR A 594 -25.22 -11.06 8.65
N ARG A 595 -25.79 -11.68 9.68
CA ARG A 595 -25.44 -13.05 10.05
C ARG A 595 -25.74 -14.04 8.92
N ASP A 596 -26.86 -13.86 8.22
CA ASP A 596 -27.41 -14.88 7.31
C ASP A 596 -27.07 -14.61 5.84
N PHE A 597 -26.84 -13.36 5.46
CA PHE A 597 -26.46 -13.01 4.10
C PHE A 597 -25.56 -11.77 4.00
N ASP A 598 -24.85 -11.68 2.88
CA ASP A 598 -24.19 -10.46 2.42
C ASP A 598 -24.71 -10.07 1.04
N TYR A 599 -24.80 -8.76 0.78
CA TYR A 599 -25.16 -8.23 -0.52
C TYR A 599 -24.20 -7.09 -0.91
N LEU A 600 -23.74 -7.10 -2.14
CA LEU A 600 -22.93 -6.00 -2.68
C LEU A 600 -23.20 -5.74 -4.15
N VAL A 601 -22.93 -4.50 -4.57
CA VAL A 601 -23.03 -4.06 -5.95
C VAL A 601 -21.75 -3.37 -6.37
N GLY A 602 -21.14 -3.84 -7.46
CA GLY A 602 -19.94 -3.27 -8.07
C GLY A 602 -20.22 -2.69 -9.45
N GLU A 603 -19.67 -1.51 -9.73
CA GLU A 603 -19.75 -0.81 -11.01
C GLU A 603 -18.37 -0.73 -11.67
N ALA A 604 -18.28 -1.12 -12.94
CA ALA A 604 -16.99 -1.24 -13.64
C ALA A 604 -16.96 -0.65 -15.06
N ALA A 605 -18.05 -0.08 -15.57
CA ALA A 605 -18.10 0.46 -16.93
C ALA A 605 -16.94 1.44 -17.27
N PRO A 606 -16.54 2.38 -16.39
CA PRO A 606 -15.42 3.29 -16.68
C PRO A 606 -14.10 2.58 -16.99
N ALA A 607 -13.87 1.38 -16.44
CA ALA A 607 -12.65 0.60 -16.67
C ALA A 607 -12.53 0.06 -18.10
N TYR A 608 -13.64 -0.04 -18.84
CA TYR A 608 -13.71 -0.53 -20.21
C TYR A 608 -13.46 0.54 -21.27
N LYS A 609 -13.24 1.80 -20.87
CA LYS A 609 -12.83 2.91 -21.76
C LYS A 609 -13.75 3.08 -22.98
N GLY A 610 -15.05 3.10 -22.72
CA GLY A 610 -16.08 3.30 -23.76
C GLY A 610 -16.60 2.02 -24.41
N LYS A 611 -16.00 0.85 -24.15
CA LYS A 611 -16.49 -0.44 -24.70
C LYS A 611 -17.78 -0.91 -24.02
N LEU A 612 -18.05 -0.42 -22.81
CA LEU A 612 -19.31 -0.64 -22.09
C LEU A 612 -19.84 0.70 -21.58
N LYS A 613 -21.15 0.90 -21.75
CA LYS A 613 -21.94 1.95 -21.10
C LYS A 613 -22.33 1.54 -19.67
N ARG A 614 -22.52 0.23 -19.44
CA ARG A 614 -22.87 -0.33 -18.14
C ARG A 614 -22.17 -1.67 -17.90
N PHE A 615 -21.70 -1.85 -16.66
CA PHE A 615 -21.33 -3.15 -16.11
C PHE A 615 -21.57 -3.12 -14.60
N THR A 616 -22.76 -3.55 -14.23
CA THR A 616 -23.17 -3.73 -12.83
C THR A 616 -23.05 -5.20 -12.47
N ARG A 617 -22.29 -5.53 -11.42
CA ARG A 617 -22.23 -6.87 -10.83
C ARG A 617 -22.89 -6.83 -9.46
N ARG A 618 -23.96 -7.59 -9.29
CA ARG A 618 -24.65 -7.78 -8.00
C ARG A 618 -24.30 -9.15 -7.46
N VAL A 619 -23.93 -9.22 -6.19
CA VAL A 619 -23.61 -10.49 -5.54
C VAL A 619 -24.44 -10.61 -4.28
N LEU A 620 -25.23 -11.68 -4.19
CA LEU A 620 -25.87 -12.13 -2.96
C LEU A 620 -25.13 -13.38 -2.48
N PHE A 621 -24.63 -13.35 -1.26
CA PHE A 621 -24.11 -14.52 -0.57
C PHE A 621 -25.03 -14.88 0.58
N ALA A 622 -25.90 -15.87 0.37
CA ALA A 622 -26.69 -16.49 1.43
C ALA A 622 -25.81 -17.54 2.11
N LYS A 623 -25.46 -17.29 3.37
CA LYS A 623 -24.43 -18.05 4.08
C LYS A 623 -24.96 -19.42 4.52
N PRO A 624 -24.10 -20.45 4.52
CA PRO A 624 -22.71 -20.45 4.07
C PRO A 624 -22.52 -20.89 2.60
N ASP A 625 -23.57 -21.37 1.93
CA ASP A 625 -23.40 -22.29 0.81
C ASP A 625 -24.07 -21.88 -0.51
N THR A 626 -24.58 -20.65 -0.61
CA THR A 626 -25.31 -20.19 -1.79
C THR A 626 -24.85 -18.80 -2.20
N ILE A 627 -24.26 -18.67 -3.40
CA ILE A 627 -23.87 -17.39 -3.98
C ILE A 627 -24.58 -17.20 -5.31
N VAL A 628 -25.25 -16.07 -5.49
CA VAL A 628 -25.87 -15.66 -6.75
C VAL A 628 -25.17 -14.42 -7.26
N ILE A 629 -24.65 -14.49 -8.48
CA ILE A 629 -24.10 -13.34 -9.20
C ILE A 629 -25.06 -12.97 -10.32
N TRP A 630 -25.45 -11.70 -10.34
CA TRP A 630 -26.23 -11.10 -11.42
C TRP A 630 -25.45 -9.95 -12.06
N ASP A 631 -25.00 -10.18 -13.29
CA ASP A 631 -24.32 -9.20 -14.11
C ASP A 631 -25.30 -8.56 -15.10
N SER A 632 -25.37 -7.23 -15.14
CA SER A 632 -26.08 -6.47 -16.17
C SER A 632 -25.09 -5.65 -16.99
N LEU A 633 -25.05 -5.87 -18.30
CA LEU A 633 -24.09 -5.29 -19.23
C LEU A 633 -24.81 -4.50 -20.33
N GLN A 634 -24.20 -3.39 -20.76
CA GLN A 634 -24.64 -2.62 -21.92
C GLN A 634 -23.42 -2.13 -22.70
N ALA A 635 -23.33 -2.50 -23.97
CA ALA A 635 -22.34 -2.02 -24.92
C ALA A 635 -22.90 -0.83 -25.75
N PRO A 636 -22.05 -0.05 -26.44
CA PRO A 636 -22.50 1.00 -27.35
C PRO A 636 -23.24 0.51 -28.60
N GLY A 637 -23.07 -0.76 -28.97
CA GLY A 637 -23.71 -1.43 -30.10
C GLY A 637 -23.57 -2.97 -29.99
N PRO A 638 -24.16 -3.74 -30.92
CA PRO A 638 -24.22 -5.20 -30.82
C PRO A 638 -22.85 -5.85 -30.63
N SER A 639 -22.68 -6.57 -29.51
CA SER A 639 -21.41 -7.12 -29.05
C SER A 639 -21.55 -8.55 -28.54
N SER A 640 -20.47 -9.34 -28.60
CA SER A 640 -20.38 -10.59 -27.87
C SER A 640 -19.93 -10.33 -26.43
N PHE A 641 -20.47 -11.09 -25.48
CA PHE A 641 -20.06 -11.02 -24.08
C PHE A 641 -19.54 -12.38 -23.65
N GLU A 642 -18.37 -12.41 -23.00
CA GLU A 642 -17.75 -13.65 -22.54
C GLU A 642 -17.50 -13.61 -21.03
N TRP A 643 -18.19 -14.50 -20.30
CA TRP A 643 -18.04 -14.68 -18.87
C TRP A 643 -16.91 -15.67 -18.58
N ARG A 644 -15.90 -15.24 -17.79
CA ARG A 644 -14.66 -15.99 -17.55
C ARG A 644 -14.62 -16.59 -16.15
N LEU A 645 -14.12 -17.83 -16.06
CA LEU A 645 -13.89 -18.54 -14.79
C LEU A 645 -12.57 -19.29 -14.82
N HIS A 646 -11.81 -19.23 -13.72
CA HIS A 646 -10.52 -19.88 -13.62
C HIS A 646 -10.42 -20.72 -12.35
N ALA A 647 -9.88 -21.93 -12.49
CA ALA A 647 -9.63 -22.86 -11.41
C ALA A 647 -8.24 -23.49 -11.55
N SER A 648 -7.69 -24.01 -10.46
CA SER A 648 -6.41 -24.73 -10.52
C SER A 648 -6.52 -26.11 -11.18
N ASN A 649 -7.73 -26.65 -11.27
CA ASN A 649 -8.02 -27.98 -11.80
C ASN A 649 -9.13 -27.86 -12.85
N GLU A 650 -9.27 -28.87 -13.71
CA GLU A 650 -10.34 -28.93 -14.70
C GLU A 650 -11.72 -28.93 -14.03
N MET A 651 -12.64 -28.17 -14.61
CA MET A 651 -14.04 -28.11 -14.20
C MET A 651 -14.83 -29.16 -14.98
N ALA A 652 -15.31 -30.19 -14.27
CA ALA A 652 -16.07 -31.29 -14.87
C ALA A 652 -17.45 -30.79 -15.31
N LYS A 653 -17.86 -31.11 -16.54
CA LYS A 653 -19.20 -30.80 -17.05
C LYS A 653 -20.21 -31.75 -16.41
N LEU A 654 -21.27 -31.20 -15.81
CA LEU A 654 -22.39 -31.96 -15.22
C LEU A 654 -23.65 -31.90 -16.09
N GLY A 655 -23.82 -30.82 -16.86
CA GLY A 655 -24.95 -30.59 -17.74
C GLY A 655 -24.57 -29.62 -18.86
N SER A 656 -25.54 -29.10 -19.61
CA SER A 656 -25.27 -28.15 -20.71
C SER A 656 -24.56 -26.87 -20.23
N GLN A 657 -25.01 -26.31 -19.11
CA GLN A 657 -24.50 -25.08 -18.50
C GLN A 657 -24.18 -25.22 -17.00
N SER A 658 -23.83 -26.45 -16.57
CA SER A 658 -23.52 -26.80 -15.18
C SER A 658 -22.17 -27.48 -15.09
N TYR A 659 -21.31 -26.99 -14.20
CA TYR A 659 -19.92 -27.44 -14.04
C TYR A 659 -19.56 -27.64 -12.57
N ARG A 660 -18.62 -28.55 -12.31
CA ARG A 660 -18.10 -28.84 -10.97
C ARG A 660 -16.59 -28.66 -10.91
N ALA A 661 -16.16 -27.75 -10.05
CA ALA A 661 -14.76 -27.60 -9.67
C ALA A 661 -14.49 -28.37 -8.37
N VAL A 662 -13.33 -29.03 -8.26
CA VAL A 662 -12.90 -29.76 -7.07
C VAL A 662 -11.46 -29.40 -6.74
N LYS A 663 -11.19 -29.08 -5.47
CA LYS A 663 -9.84 -28.84 -4.95
C LYS A 663 -9.71 -29.40 -3.54
N GLY A 664 -8.87 -30.42 -3.36
CA GLY A 664 -8.66 -31.04 -2.05
C GLY A 664 -9.99 -31.51 -1.45
N LYS A 665 -10.30 -31.05 -0.24
CA LYS A 665 -11.54 -31.37 0.49
C LYS A 665 -12.77 -30.56 0.06
N ALA A 666 -12.62 -29.62 -0.87
CA ALA A 666 -13.66 -28.69 -1.27
C ALA A 666 -14.10 -28.89 -2.72
N ALA A 667 -15.37 -28.56 -2.99
CA ALA A 667 -15.92 -28.49 -4.34
C ALA A 667 -16.89 -27.31 -4.47
N CYS A 668 -17.17 -26.91 -5.70
CA CYS A 668 -18.21 -25.95 -6.01
C CYS A 668 -18.90 -26.36 -7.30
N ARG A 669 -20.23 -26.41 -7.27
CA ARG A 669 -21.04 -26.48 -8.50
C ARG A 669 -21.32 -25.05 -8.97
N VAL A 670 -21.21 -24.82 -10.28
CA VAL A 670 -21.47 -23.53 -10.93
C VAL A 670 -22.52 -23.76 -12.01
N GLU A 671 -23.60 -23.00 -11.95
CA GLU A 671 -24.75 -23.14 -12.84
C GLU A 671 -25.02 -21.78 -13.49
N PHE A 672 -24.89 -21.71 -14.81
CA PHE A 672 -25.32 -20.54 -15.59
C PHE A 672 -26.81 -20.70 -15.91
N VAL A 673 -27.65 -20.08 -15.09
CA VAL A 673 -29.12 -20.23 -15.22
C VAL A 673 -29.71 -19.23 -16.22
N HIS A 674 -29.04 -18.10 -16.45
CA HIS A 674 -29.39 -17.16 -17.53
C HIS A 674 -28.11 -16.59 -18.17
N PRO A 675 -28.06 -16.42 -19.52
CA PRO A 675 -29.09 -16.76 -20.51
C PRO A 675 -29.24 -18.29 -20.69
N PRO A 676 -30.34 -18.76 -21.33
CA PRO A 676 -30.62 -20.20 -21.47
C PRO A 676 -29.65 -20.94 -22.40
N GLN A 677 -28.87 -20.22 -23.22
CA GLN A 677 -27.91 -20.80 -24.15
C GLN A 677 -26.61 -20.00 -24.19
N LEU A 678 -25.49 -20.67 -23.91
CA LEU A 678 -24.13 -20.15 -23.98
C LEU A 678 -23.24 -21.13 -24.73
N ALA A 679 -22.30 -20.58 -25.50
CA ALA A 679 -21.18 -21.34 -26.03
C ALA A 679 -20.10 -21.44 -24.95
N ILE A 680 -19.99 -22.61 -24.31
CA ILE A 680 -19.07 -22.82 -23.19
C ILE A 680 -17.87 -23.68 -23.61
N THR A 681 -16.67 -23.14 -23.43
CA THR A 681 -15.40 -23.81 -23.70
C THR A 681 -14.50 -23.80 -22.48
N GLN A 682 -13.54 -24.73 -22.41
CA GLN A 682 -12.52 -24.79 -21.37
C GLN A 682 -11.17 -25.16 -21.98
N THR A 683 -10.09 -24.54 -21.48
CA THR A 683 -8.72 -24.83 -21.90
C THR A 683 -7.75 -24.74 -20.72
N ASP A 684 -6.63 -25.46 -20.78
CA ASP A 684 -5.51 -25.36 -19.84
C ASP A 684 -4.39 -24.44 -20.35
N LYS A 685 -4.59 -23.79 -21.51
CA LYS A 685 -3.58 -22.98 -22.19
C LYS A 685 -3.68 -21.50 -21.83
N PHE A 686 -2.53 -20.93 -21.50
CA PHE A 686 -2.34 -19.48 -21.44
C PHE A 686 -2.05 -18.93 -22.84
N GLU A 687 -2.76 -17.88 -23.27
CA GLU A 687 -2.46 -17.20 -24.54
C GLU A 687 -1.02 -16.65 -24.56
N THR A 688 -0.55 -16.14 -23.43
CA THR A 688 0.87 -15.80 -23.24
C THR A 688 1.38 -16.64 -22.06
N PRO A 689 2.05 -17.78 -22.28
CA PRO A 689 2.53 -18.64 -21.19
C PRO A 689 3.64 -17.96 -20.37
N PRO A 690 3.81 -18.36 -19.09
CA PRO A 690 4.94 -17.91 -18.30
C PRO A 690 6.26 -18.43 -18.90
N ARG A 691 7.40 -17.87 -18.46
CA ARG A 691 8.72 -18.35 -18.93
C ARG A 691 8.88 -19.87 -18.75
N PRO A 692 9.63 -20.58 -19.62
CA PRO A 692 9.69 -22.05 -19.67
C PRO A 692 9.98 -22.78 -18.35
N ARG A 693 10.72 -22.14 -17.44
CA ARG A 693 11.05 -22.68 -16.11
C ARG A 693 9.88 -22.68 -15.11
N VAL A 694 8.81 -21.95 -15.40
CA VAL A 694 7.61 -21.91 -14.55
C VAL A 694 6.62 -22.93 -15.10
N LYS A 695 6.53 -24.07 -14.42
CA LYS A 695 5.48 -25.06 -14.69
C LYS A 695 4.22 -24.63 -13.96
N LEU A 696 3.18 -24.29 -14.73
CA LEU A 696 1.88 -23.86 -14.24
C LEU A 696 0.82 -24.43 -15.17
N VAL A 697 -0.14 -25.14 -14.58
CA VAL A 697 -1.34 -25.63 -15.26
C VAL A 697 -2.52 -25.11 -14.45
N GLU A 698 -3.40 -24.39 -15.12
CA GLU A 698 -4.65 -23.84 -14.59
C GLU A 698 -5.67 -23.91 -15.71
N HIS A 699 -6.94 -24.05 -15.36
CA HIS A 699 -8.01 -24.20 -16.34
C HIS A 699 -8.84 -22.93 -16.43
N HIS A 700 -9.25 -22.62 -17.65
CA HIS A 700 -9.93 -21.38 -18.01
C HIS A 700 -11.20 -21.71 -18.79
N LEU A 701 -12.36 -21.53 -18.13
CA LEU A 701 -13.67 -21.67 -18.75
C LEU A 701 -14.14 -20.30 -19.27
N THR A 702 -14.73 -20.33 -20.46
CA THR A 702 -15.35 -19.16 -21.10
C THR A 702 -16.76 -19.53 -21.50
N ALA A 703 -17.75 -18.82 -20.97
CA ALA A 703 -19.15 -18.94 -21.36
C ALA A 703 -19.54 -17.69 -22.16
N ALA A 704 -19.74 -17.83 -23.46
CA ALA A 704 -19.99 -16.73 -24.39
C ALA A 704 -21.45 -16.71 -24.87
N THR A 705 -21.98 -15.51 -25.10
CA THR A 705 -23.29 -15.37 -25.77
C THR A 705 -23.22 -15.95 -27.19
N THR A 706 -24.29 -16.61 -27.62
CA THR A 706 -24.38 -17.24 -28.96
C THR A 706 -24.73 -16.23 -30.05
N SER A 707 -25.28 -15.07 -29.68
CA SER A 707 -25.57 -13.94 -30.56
C SER A 707 -24.94 -12.65 -30.02
N LYS A 708 -24.78 -11.67 -30.91
CA LYS A 708 -24.35 -10.31 -30.55
C LYS A 708 -25.56 -9.48 -30.17
N ASN A 709 -25.50 -8.81 -29.02
CA ASN A 709 -26.56 -7.95 -28.51
C ASN A 709 -25.96 -6.68 -27.92
N GLU A 710 -26.76 -5.62 -27.81
CA GLU A 710 -26.32 -4.40 -27.10
C GLU A 710 -26.29 -4.59 -25.59
N THR A 711 -27.15 -5.47 -25.08
CA THR A 711 -27.29 -5.79 -23.66
C THR A 711 -27.08 -7.27 -23.44
N ALA A 712 -26.61 -7.62 -22.25
CA ALA A 712 -26.56 -8.99 -21.78
C ALA A 712 -26.76 -9.02 -20.28
N GLU A 713 -27.52 -10.01 -19.81
CA GLU A 713 -27.62 -10.34 -18.39
C GLU A 713 -27.09 -11.75 -18.17
N PHE A 714 -26.33 -11.93 -17.10
CA PHE A 714 -25.91 -13.26 -16.65
C PHE A 714 -26.40 -13.47 -15.23
N VAL A 715 -27.09 -14.58 -14.98
CA VAL A 715 -27.43 -15.04 -13.63
C VAL A 715 -26.70 -16.36 -13.41
N THR A 716 -25.75 -16.35 -12.47
CA THR A 716 -24.88 -17.50 -12.18
C THR A 716 -24.99 -17.88 -10.70
N VAL A 717 -25.24 -19.16 -10.44
CA VAL A 717 -25.36 -19.71 -9.09
C VAL A 717 -24.11 -20.54 -8.77
N PHE A 718 -23.56 -20.32 -7.58
CA PHE A 718 -22.47 -21.12 -7.02
C PHE A 718 -22.95 -21.82 -5.76
N ARG A 719 -22.72 -23.13 -5.70
CA ARG A 719 -23.06 -24.00 -4.56
C ARG A 719 -21.78 -24.63 -4.00
N PRO A 720 -21.01 -23.90 -3.17
CA PRO A 720 -19.83 -24.44 -2.50
C PRO A 720 -20.20 -25.52 -1.49
N HIS A 721 -19.41 -26.59 -1.44
CA HIS A 721 -19.66 -27.75 -0.59
C HIS A 721 -18.37 -28.53 -0.31
N LYS A 722 -18.42 -29.47 0.64
CA LYS A 722 -17.36 -30.48 0.81
C LYS A 722 -17.30 -31.39 -0.43
N ALA A 723 -16.10 -31.75 -0.88
CA ALA A 723 -15.91 -32.53 -2.11
C ALA A 723 -16.60 -33.91 -2.10
N ALA A 724 -16.78 -34.51 -0.92
CA ALA A 724 -17.47 -35.78 -0.75
C ALA A 724 -19.00 -35.67 -0.79
N ALA A 725 -19.57 -34.46 -0.65
CA ALA A 725 -21.01 -34.25 -0.65
C ALA A 725 -21.57 -34.36 -2.07
N LYS A 726 -22.74 -34.99 -2.21
CA LYS A 726 -23.53 -35.02 -3.44
C LYS A 726 -24.64 -33.97 -3.34
N LEU A 727 -24.59 -32.96 -4.20
CA LEU A 727 -25.67 -31.97 -4.30
C LEU A 727 -26.83 -32.57 -5.10
N GLN A 728 -28.06 -32.37 -4.61
CA GLN A 728 -29.28 -32.74 -5.32
C GLN A 728 -29.86 -31.54 -6.09
N GLY A 729 -30.59 -31.85 -7.17
CA GLY A 729 -31.31 -30.89 -8.01
C GLY A 729 -30.42 -29.91 -8.79
N GLU A 730 -31.04 -29.19 -9.72
CA GLU A 730 -30.44 -28.06 -10.44
C GLU A 730 -31.10 -26.76 -10.00
N SER A 731 -30.35 -25.66 -10.04
CA SER A 731 -30.94 -24.34 -9.84
C SER A 731 -31.79 -23.95 -11.05
N THR A 732 -32.98 -23.39 -10.82
CA THR A 732 -33.87 -22.92 -11.88
C THR A 732 -34.03 -21.40 -11.81
N VAL A 733 -34.36 -20.79 -12.95
CA VAL A 733 -34.67 -19.37 -13.04
C VAL A 733 -36.02 -19.18 -13.74
N GLN A 734 -36.83 -18.30 -13.19
CA GLN A 734 -38.05 -17.79 -13.80
C GLN A 734 -37.85 -16.31 -14.10
N GLU A 735 -38.03 -15.90 -15.35
CA GLU A 735 -38.03 -14.49 -15.72
C GLU A 735 -39.32 -13.82 -15.22
N LEU A 736 -39.18 -12.65 -14.62
CA LEU A 736 -40.26 -11.84 -14.08
C LEU A 736 -40.17 -10.42 -14.67
N PRO A 737 -41.27 -9.63 -14.66
CA PRO A 737 -41.21 -8.24 -15.06
C PRO A 737 -40.13 -7.47 -14.27
N GLY A 738 -39.03 -7.12 -14.94
CA GLY A 738 -37.92 -6.38 -14.32
C GLY A 738 -36.91 -7.24 -13.56
N GLY A 739 -36.89 -8.56 -13.70
CA GLY A 739 -35.81 -9.37 -13.12
C GLY A 739 -36.07 -10.87 -13.13
N TYR A 740 -35.62 -11.58 -12.10
CA TYR A 740 -35.58 -13.04 -12.08
C TYR A 740 -35.92 -13.60 -10.69
N LEU A 741 -36.68 -14.69 -10.64
CA LEU A 741 -36.78 -15.54 -9.47
C LEU A 741 -35.89 -16.76 -9.65
N VAL A 742 -34.84 -16.87 -8.84
CA VAL A 742 -33.92 -18.01 -8.84
C VAL A 742 -34.30 -18.96 -7.71
N THR A 743 -34.51 -20.24 -8.02
CA THR A 743 -34.79 -21.29 -7.03
C THR A 743 -33.60 -22.25 -6.96
N ILE A 744 -33.03 -22.42 -5.77
CA ILE A 744 -31.77 -23.11 -5.53
C ILE A 744 -32.00 -24.23 -4.51
N PRO A 745 -31.81 -25.51 -4.86
CA PRO A 745 -31.92 -26.59 -3.90
C PRO A 745 -30.82 -26.51 -2.82
N SER A 746 -31.20 -26.62 -1.55
CA SER A 746 -30.23 -26.68 -0.46
C SER A 746 -29.67 -28.10 -0.29
N PRO A 747 -28.44 -28.25 0.23
CA PRO A 747 -27.90 -29.57 0.57
C PRO A 747 -28.73 -30.34 1.61
N ALA A 748 -29.53 -29.64 2.43
CA ALA A 748 -30.39 -30.22 3.47
C ALA A 748 -31.81 -30.54 2.99
N GLY A 749 -32.10 -30.45 1.67
CA GLY A 749 -33.40 -30.76 1.10
C GLY A 749 -34.42 -29.61 1.09
N GLY A 750 -34.02 -28.40 1.49
CA GLY A 750 -34.83 -27.17 1.39
C GLY A 750 -34.66 -26.44 0.05
N LEU A 751 -35.37 -25.33 -0.12
CA LEU A 751 -35.25 -24.45 -1.30
C LEU A 751 -34.91 -23.03 -0.85
N THR A 752 -33.85 -22.46 -1.42
CA THR A 752 -33.55 -21.02 -1.33
C THR A 752 -34.14 -20.33 -2.55
N ARG A 753 -34.99 -19.32 -2.33
CA ARG A 753 -35.56 -18.49 -3.41
C ARG A 753 -35.00 -17.09 -3.34
N VAL A 754 -34.44 -16.62 -4.45
CA VAL A 754 -33.84 -15.29 -4.58
C VAL A 754 -34.61 -14.52 -5.64
N LEU A 755 -35.27 -13.45 -5.21
CA LEU A 755 -35.88 -12.48 -6.12
C LEU A 755 -34.85 -11.42 -6.48
N LEU A 756 -34.43 -11.41 -7.74
CA LEU A 756 -33.57 -10.41 -8.34
C LEU A 756 -34.47 -9.38 -9.02
N ASN A 757 -34.49 -8.14 -8.55
CA ASN A 757 -35.29 -7.06 -9.15
C ASN A 757 -34.37 -5.90 -9.58
N SER A 758 -34.61 -5.37 -10.77
CA SER A 758 -33.89 -4.23 -11.34
C SER A 758 -34.44 -2.88 -10.87
N ARG A 759 -35.66 -2.85 -10.31
CA ARG A 759 -36.23 -1.68 -9.64
C ARG A 759 -35.68 -1.58 -8.21
N PRO A 760 -35.26 -0.39 -7.78
CA PRO A 760 -34.70 -0.16 -6.44
C PRO A 760 -35.69 -0.43 -5.31
#